data_AF-A0A1V5RML8-F1
#
_entry.id   AF-A0A1V5RML8-F1
#
_cell.length_a   1.000
_cell.length_b   1.000
_cell.length_c   1.000
_cell.angle_alpha   90.00
_cell.angle_beta   90.00
_cell.angle_gamma   90.00
#
_symmetry.space_group_name_H-M   'P 1'
#
loop_
_entity.id
_entity.type
_entity.pdbx_description
1 polymer ?
#
loop_
_entity_poly.entity_id
_entity_poly.type
_entity_poly.pdbx_seq_one_letter_code
_entity_poly.pdbx_strand_id
1 'polypeptide(L)'
;MEKTKLPFNSLEAGSDEKEKRKEAIVNYIQEEIIAHNKSLGEDEEKEIKDYFQKLSPRDRADALYEKIMAYTIDKQTGITRKEGKGTNSDEKNEELPPDPYLISEIKVLFADKETKELFSDIYTQSRLEAKTFRLSELGNFWNNLNKEIKRKEEIYKQLERDIHLNKITNKTALSAARSRMGLLADNLLALKRRKQEVEQLKNFPHIVENTDIVANFQYEKLKEYKKQLDEGFVWLPSREKIHQQIVSAILNFRWPVLIGEAGSGKSQQANAAALELTGYPPTEIECERTTGEKQLIMDKEIDPQTGGSYDRYGPLMEAFTGYENSIQTEPKVKTGRIARFDESTRLGERAYSIIKKARQKKTGDDFYGRPVLAGAGAIWTTNPIGPRYPDRSMPDPAMRRELAEIQVDYPEMSKDNPELYEFALAALFDDNNYIQVAKEELAPAYETKQIPEDQREILPDGSVVVAKQELVENMADKRHGALWRFCAAIKSLQDSFVYGNAQVERYPDNLLRFQEDADGNIEIVTEGSGQPLTLSTSTVTLGELSSWLKGFNERRQKEAEEFRVETFTEWLNFKINTYINQADKSDKEKIKAIFRHFGFLDESVIVDISQAKPLTPKEIGYLSPRVPRPVIIEKPTVIKDEKEVQVEQPKEVKEYETKEVLLENGDRVLIKTREFTIEQGLFDIQAKTLVPLVVVQGTNLRINNKEFSYSGVVEDENSPYNGQPVVQLAGEELYQIINSEDLDKGIFFYDSEELIADIDVMKDDIEEFCEMEKCEVEAGTEKK
;
A
#
# COMPACT_ATOMS: atom_id res chain seq x y z
N MET A 1 -33.87 -4.98 -6.61
CA MET A 1 -32.67 -5.54 -7.27
C MET A 1 -32.22 -6.70 -6.41
N GLU A 2 -32.17 -7.88 -7.02
CA GLU A 2 -31.98 -9.18 -6.37
C GLU A 2 -30.67 -9.22 -5.58
N LYS A 3 -30.77 -9.76 -4.37
CA LYS A 3 -29.62 -10.07 -3.51
C LYS A 3 -28.95 -11.32 -4.06
N THR A 4 -27.91 -11.15 -4.87
CA THR A 4 -27.02 -12.23 -5.30
C THR A 4 -26.30 -12.78 -4.07
N LYS A 5 -26.53 -14.07 -3.77
CA LYS A 5 -25.86 -14.84 -2.71
C LYS A 5 -24.51 -15.32 -3.25
N LEU A 6 -23.42 -15.06 -2.52
CA LEU A 6 -22.09 -15.62 -2.79
C LEU A 6 -21.72 -16.55 -1.62
N PRO A 7 -21.31 -17.81 -1.85
CA PRO A 7 -20.83 -18.69 -0.79
C PRO A 7 -19.32 -18.57 -0.61
N PHE A 8 -18.92 -18.47 0.66
CA PHE A 8 -17.55 -18.48 1.13
C PHE A 8 -17.04 -19.91 1.29
N ASN A 9 -15.85 -20.23 0.78
CA ASN A 9 -14.97 -21.28 1.32
C ASN A 9 -13.49 -20.96 1.04
N SER A 10 -12.67 -21.23 2.06
CA SER A 10 -11.22 -21.09 2.16
C SER A 10 -10.43 -21.82 1.07
N LEU A 11 -9.56 -21.08 0.39
CA LEU A 11 -8.40 -21.62 -0.33
C LEU A 11 -7.20 -21.65 0.64
N GLU A 12 -7.20 -22.57 1.60
CA GLU A 12 -5.95 -23.01 2.20
C GLU A 12 -5.34 -24.07 1.28
N ALA A 13 -4.16 -23.78 0.74
CA ALA A 13 -3.38 -24.78 0.01
C ALA A 13 -3.12 -25.97 0.93
N GLY A 14 -3.42 -27.19 0.48
CA GLY A 14 -3.10 -28.41 1.23
C GLY A 14 -1.60 -28.43 1.59
N SER A 15 -1.25 -29.07 2.71
CA SER A 15 0.13 -29.19 3.20
C SER A 15 1.13 -29.59 2.11
N ASP A 16 0.67 -30.41 1.17
CA ASP A 16 1.47 -30.96 0.08
C ASP A 16 1.81 -29.92 -1.01
N GLU A 17 0.95 -28.93 -1.29
CA GLU A 17 1.28 -27.84 -2.21
C GLU A 17 2.28 -26.86 -1.58
N LYS A 18 2.11 -26.58 -0.28
CA LYS A 18 3.03 -25.73 0.47
C LYS A 18 4.44 -26.34 0.49
N GLU A 19 4.55 -27.64 0.78
CA GLU A 19 5.86 -28.30 0.85
C GLU A 19 6.54 -28.37 -0.52
N LYS A 20 5.80 -28.68 -1.59
CA LYS A 20 6.34 -28.65 -2.97
C LYS A 20 6.89 -27.27 -3.37
N ARG A 21 6.18 -26.18 -3.01
CA ARG A 21 6.64 -24.81 -3.28
C ARG A 21 7.88 -24.46 -2.46
N LYS A 22 7.90 -24.88 -1.20
CA LYS A 22 9.06 -24.70 -0.31
C LYS A 22 10.29 -25.39 -0.89
N GLU A 23 10.16 -26.64 -1.34
CA GLU A 23 11.23 -27.38 -2.03
C GLU A 23 11.70 -26.65 -3.30
N ALA A 24 10.78 -26.15 -4.12
CA ALA A 24 11.14 -25.41 -5.33
C ALA A 24 11.94 -24.13 -5.04
N ILE A 25 11.58 -23.37 -4.00
CA ILE A 25 12.32 -22.17 -3.56
C ILE A 25 13.72 -22.55 -3.08
N VAL A 26 13.82 -23.62 -2.29
CA VAL A 26 15.10 -24.12 -1.78
C VAL A 26 16.01 -24.54 -2.93
N ASN A 27 15.48 -25.30 -3.89
CA ASN A 27 16.24 -25.77 -5.05
C ASN A 27 16.68 -24.58 -5.92
N TYR A 28 15.82 -23.59 -6.14
CA TYR A 28 16.20 -22.38 -6.88
C TYR A 28 17.40 -21.66 -6.25
N ILE A 29 17.40 -21.46 -4.92
CA ILE A 29 18.52 -20.77 -4.26
C ILE A 29 19.80 -21.62 -4.34
N GLN A 30 19.71 -22.93 -4.13
CA GLN A 30 20.86 -23.82 -4.15
C GLN A 30 21.46 -23.98 -5.54
N GLU A 31 20.61 -24.27 -6.51
CA GLU A 31 21.02 -24.59 -7.87
C GLU A 31 21.27 -23.30 -8.64
N GLU A 32 20.31 -22.39 -8.77
CA GLU A 32 20.42 -21.21 -9.64
C GLU A 32 21.27 -20.07 -9.07
N ILE A 33 21.21 -19.82 -7.76
CA ILE A 33 21.96 -18.70 -7.16
C ILE A 33 23.35 -19.17 -6.70
N ILE A 34 23.41 -20.21 -5.87
CA ILE A 34 24.68 -20.59 -5.21
C ILE A 34 25.57 -21.42 -6.13
N ALA A 35 25.06 -22.46 -6.80
CA ALA A 35 25.91 -23.37 -7.57
C ALA A 35 26.42 -22.78 -8.90
N HIS A 36 25.64 -21.90 -9.53
CA HIS A 36 25.99 -21.30 -10.83
C HIS A 36 26.89 -20.06 -10.74
N ASN A 37 27.14 -19.52 -9.53
CA ASN A 37 27.89 -18.26 -9.36
C ASN A 37 29.15 -18.46 -8.51
N LYS A 38 30.18 -17.64 -8.77
CA LYS A 38 31.40 -17.64 -7.96
C LYS A 38 31.11 -16.98 -6.60
N SER A 39 31.63 -17.59 -5.54
CA SER A 39 31.66 -17.04 -4.17
C SER A 39 33.10 -16.74 -3.75
N LEU A 40 33.25 -16.12 -2.58
CA LEU A 40 34.52 -15.76 -1.96
C LEU A 40 35.27 -16.98 -1.40
N GLY A 41 36.48 -16.76 -0.91
CA GLY A 41 37.26 -17.80 -0.24
C GLY A 41 36.72 -18.15 1.15
N GLU A 42 37.12 -19.32 1.68
CA GLU A 42 36.64 -19.82 2.99
C GLU A 42 36.91 -18.86 4.15
N ASP A 43 38.03 -18.14 4.13
CA ASP A 43 38.39 -17.17 5.19
C ASP A 43 37.43 -15.97 5.20
N GLU A 44 37.05 -15.45 4.03
CA GLU A 44 36.11 -14.33 3.90
C GLU A 44 34.68 -14.78 4.23
N GLU A 45 34.27 -15.97 3.77
CA GLU A 45 32.97 -16.56 4.15
C GLU A 45 32.85 -16.77 5.66
N LYS A 46 33.97 -17.06 6.35
CA LYS A 46 34.00 -17.17 7.80
C LYS A 46 33.77 -15.83 8.49
N GLU A 47 34.35 -14.74 7.99
CA GLU A 47 34.08 -13.39 8.52
C GLU A 47 32.60 -13.00 8.36
N ILE A 48 32.02 -13.29 7.19
CA ILE A 48 30.60 -13.09 6.91
C ILE A 48 29.74 -13.91 7.90
N LYS A 49 30.12 -15.16 8.13
CA LYS A 49 29.42 -16.05 9.07
C LYS A 49 29.49 -15.53 10.51
N ASP A 50 30.67 -15.11 10.96
CA ASP A 50 30.87 -14.57 12.31
C ASP A 50 30.09 -13.26 12.52
N TYR A 51 29.88 -12.48 11.46
CA TYR A 51 29.00 -11.31 11.49
C TYR A 51 27.52 -11.72 11.66
N PHE A 52 26.99 -12.56 10.77
CA PHE A 52 25.57 -12.92 10.80
C PHE A 52 25.16 -13.77 12.00
N GLN A 53 26.07 -14.55 12.60
CA GLN A 53 25.81 -15.33 13.81
C GLN A 53 25.47 -14.48 15.04
N LYS A 54 25.79 -13.19 15.03
CA LYS A 54 25.42 -12.25 16.10
C LYS A 54 23.95 -11.83 16.02
N LEU A 55 23.31 -12.05 14.87
CA LEU A 55 21.95 -11.59 14.60
C LEU A 55 20.92 -12.65 14.99
N SER A 56 19.70 -12.19 15.28
CA SER A 56 18.58 -13.09 15.52
C SER A 56 18.24 -13.93 14.27
N PRO A 57 17.60 -15.10 14.41
CA PRO A 57 17.12 -15.88 13.25
C PRO A 57 16.24 -15.08 12.30
N ARG A 58 15.38 -14.22 12.86
CA ARG A 58 14.53 -13.28 12.12
C ARG A 58 15.36 -12.35 11.24
N ASP A 59 16.34 -11.66 11.83
CA ASP A 59 17.15 -10.69 11.09
C ASP A 59 18.01 -11.36 10.02
N ARG A 60 18.47 -12.60 10.28
CA ARG A 60 19.17 -13.40 9.26
C ARG A 60 18.24 -13.75 8.09
N ALA A 61 16.98 -14.07 8.36
CA ALA A 61 15.98 -14.34 7.33
C ALA A 61 15.60 -13.06 6.54
N ASP A 62 15.45 -11.92 7.22
CA ASP A 62 15.25 -10.61 6.57
C ASP A 62 16.44 -10.24 5.68
N ALA A 63 17.67 -10.41 6.18
CA ALA A 63 18.89 -10.19 5.40
C ALA A 63 18.95 -11.12 4.18
N LEU A 64 18.64 -12.41 4.35
CA LEU A 64 18.63 -13.37 3.25
C LEU A 64 17.64 -12.94 2.16
N TYR A 65 16.46 -12.46 2.55
CA TYR A 65 15.47 -11.91 1.62
C TYR A 65 16.03 -10.70 0.84
N GLU A 66 16.59 -9.71 1.54
CA GLU A 66 17.20 -8.52 0.93
C GLU A 66 18.28 -8.89 -0.10
N LYS A 67 19.17 -9.83 0.24
CA LYS A 67 20.25 -10.27 -0.65
C LYS A 67 19.73 -11.01 -1.89
N ILE A 68 18.69 -11.84 -1.74
CA ILE A 68 18.06 -12.53 -2.88
C ILE A 68 17.36 -11.51 -3.81
N MET A 69 16.71 -10.48 -3.24
CA MET A 69 16.11 -9.42 -4.05
C MET A 69 17.16 -8.61 -4.81
N ALA A 70 18.27 -8.25 -4.15
CA ALA A 70 19.40 -7.58 -4.81
C ALA A 70 19.95 -8.41 -5.98
N TYR A 71 20.16 -9.72 -5.78
CA TYR A 71 20.59 -10.64 -6.84
C TYR A 71 19.62 -10.64 -8.03
N THR A 72 18.31 -10.63 -7.75
CA THR A 72 17.27 -10.65 -8.78
C THR A 72 17.28 -9.35 -9.61
N ILE A 73 17.44 -8.20 -8.95
CA ILE A 73 17.55 -6.88 -9.60
C ILE A 73 18.81 -6.79 -10.46
N ASP A 74 19.97 -7.26 -9.96
CA ASP A 74 21.22 -7.28 -10.73
C ASP A 74 21.09 -8.13 -12.00
N LYS A 75 20.45 -9.31 -11.88
CA LYS A 75 20.17 -10.19 -13.03
C LYS A 75 19.27 -9.50 -14.06
N GLN A 76 18.21 -8.81 -13.61
CA GLN A 76 17.28 -8.10 -14.49
C GLN A 76 17.91 -6.88 -15.17
N THR A 77 18.62 -6.03 -14.44
CA THR A 77 19.31 -4.87 -15.02
C THR A 77 20.38 -5.28 -16.05
N GLY A 78 21.04 -6.43 -15.83
CA GLY A 78 21.91 -7.08 -16.82
C GLY A 78 21.18 -7.49 -18.11
N ILE A 79 19.91 -7.92 -18.01
CA ILE A 79 19.05 -8.26 -19.16
C ILE A 79 18.56 -6.99 -19.87
N THR A 80 18.05 -5.99 -19.15
CA THR A 80 17.50 -4.75 -19.73
C THR A 80 18.54 -3.94 -20.52
N ARG A 81 19.81 -3.94 -20.07
CA ARG A 81 20.94 -3.35 -20.82
C ARG A 81 21.19 -4.01 -22.17
N LYS A 82 20.79 -5.28 -22.37
CA LYS A 82 20.89 -5.97 -23.66
C LYS A 82 19.83 -5.52 -24.66
N GLU A 83 18.63 -5.20 -24.18
CA GLU A 83 17.49 -4.87 -25.03
C GLU A 83 17.46 -3.39 -25.46
N GLY A 84 18.02 -2.48 -24.65
CA GLY A 84 18.01 -1.03 -24.90
C GLY A 84 19.05 -0.48 -25.90
N LYS A 85 19.95 -1.31 -26.46
CA LYS A 85 20.93 -0.86 -27.48
C LYS A 85 20.68 -1.54 -28.83
N GLY A 86 19.65 -1.06 -29.52
CA GLY A 86 19.55 -1.17 -30.98
C GLY A 86 20.45 -0.14 -31.67
N THR A 87 21.38 -0.62 -32.49
CA THR A 87 22.22 0.09 -33.48
C THR A 87 23.54 0.72 -32.98
N ASN A 88 24.64 0.08 -33.42
CA ASN A 88 26.03 0.55 -33.50
C ASN A 88 26.84 0.71 -32.20
N SER A 89 27.25 -0.40 -31.60
CA SER A 89 28.59 -0.54 -31.01
C SER A 89 28.93 -2.02 -30.82
N ASP A 90 30.03 -2.49 -31.44
CA ASP A 90 30.66 -3.81 -31.23
C ASP A 90 31.30 -3.93 -29.83
N GLU A 91 30.62 -3.48 -28.78
CA GLU A 91 30.97 -3.80 -27.40
C GLU A 91 30.18 -5.04 -27.02
N LYS A 92 30.89 -6.17 -26.86
CA LYS A 92 30.31 -7.36 -26.25
C LYS A 92 29.70 -6.94 -24.91
N ASN A 93 28.38 -7.00 -24.80
CA ASN A 93 27.67 -6.97 -23.53
C ASN A 93 28.08 -8.24 -22.77
N GLU A 94 29.23 -8.21 -22.09
CA GLU A 94 29.55 -9.18 -21.07
C GLU A 94 28.52 -8.97 -19.96
N GLU A 95 27.71 -10.01 -19.68
CA GLU A 95 26.95 -10.07 -18.45
C GLU A 95 27.94 -9.84 -17.31
N LEU A 96 27.79 -8.73 -16.59
CA LEU A 96 28.51 -8.55 -15.36
C LEU A 96 28.05 -9.68 -14.45
N PRO A 97 28.95 -10.60 -14.06
CA PRO A 97 28.56 -11.66 -13.15
C PRO A 97 28.10 -11.03 -11.83
N PRO A 98 27.14 -11.66 -11.12
CA PRO A 98 26.73 -11.21 -9.80
C PRO A 98 27.94 -11.04 -8.87
N ASP A 99 27.89 -10.06 -7.98
CA ASP A 99 28.98 -9.79 -7.04
C ASP A 99 29.27 -11.06 -6.18
N PRO A 100 30.50 -11.61 -6.23
CA PRO A 100 30.85 -12.78 -5.42
C PRO A 100 30.65 -12.59 -3.92
N TYR A 101 30.74 -11.35 -3.42
CA TYR A 101 30.44 -11.03 -2.02
C TYR A 101 28.96 -11.28 -1.70
N LEU A 102 28.05 -10.79 -2.55
CA LEU A 102 26.60 -11.01 -2.43
C LEU A 102 26.25 -12.50 -2.44
N ILE A 103 26.83 -13.26 -3.37
CA ILE A 103 26.63 -14.71 -3.45
C ILE A 103 27.10 -15.41 -2.17
N SER A 104 28.20 -14.95 -1.59
CA SER A 104 28.74 -15.50 -0.34
C SER A 104 27.86 -15.20 0.86
N GLU A 105 27.29 -13.99 0.95
CA GLU A 105 26.29 -13.66 1.98
C GLU A 105 25.06 -14.56 1.87
N ILE A 106 24.50 -14.73 0.66
CA ILE A 106 23.36 -15.64 0.42
C ILE A 106 23.71 -17.06 0.83
N LYS A 107 24.87 -17.56 0.41
CA LYS A 107 25.34 -18.91 0.73
C LYS A 107 25.50 -19.14 2.22
N VAL A 108 26.14 -18.20 2.94
CA VAL A 108 26.37 -18.29 4.38
C VAL A 108 25.05 -18.26 5.15
N LEU A 109 24.15 -17.33 4.81
CA LEU A 109 22.83 -17.21 5.43
C LEU A 109 21.96 -18.44 5.14
N PHE A 110 21.98 -18.95 3.91
CA PHE A 110 21.18 -20.10 3.49
C PHE A 110 21.72 -21.44 4.02
N ALA A 111 23.00 -21.51 4.38
CA ALA A 111 23.60 -22.68 5.02
C ALA A 111 23.17 -22.84 6.49
N ASP A 112 22.71 -21.77 7.14
CA ASP A 112 22.14 -21.83 8.48
C ASP A 112 20.76 -22.47 8.45
N LYS A 113 20.58 -23.57 9.20
CA LYS A 113 19.37 -24.39 9.16
C LYS A 113 18.12 -23.61 9.58
N GLU A 114 18.22 -22.87 10.68
CA GLU A 114 17.10 -22.11 11.24
C GLU A 114 16.68 -20.97 10.31
N THR A 115 17.65 -20.24 9.77
CA THR A 115 17.43 -19.18 8.77
C THR A 115 16.78 -19.73 7.51
N LYS A 116 17.28 -20.85 6.98
CA LYS A 116 16.73 -21.52 5.80
C LYS A 116 15.28 -21.95 6.01
N GLU A 117 14.99 -22.61 7.13
CA GLU A 117 13.63 -23.07 7.47
C GLU A 117 12.67 -21.87 7.59
N LEU A 118 13.04 -20.86 8.39
CA LEU A 118 12.22 -19.67 8.61
C LEU A 118 11.97 -18.89 7.32
N PHE A 119 13.01 -18.61 6.54
CA PHE A 119 12.89 -17.90 5.26
C PHE A 119 11.98 -18.65 4.29
N SER A 120 12.23 -19.95 4.08
CA SER A 120 11.48 -20.74 3.10
C SER A 120 10.01 -20.88 3.49
N ASP A 121 9.70 -21.01 4.79
CA ASP A 121 8.31 -21.04 5.27
C ASP A 121 7.58 -19.73 5.05
N ILE A 122 8.19 -18.60 5.44
CA ILE A 122 7.56 -17.28 5.33
C ILE A 122 7.41 -16.85 3.88
N TYR A 123 8.45 -17.02 3.07
CA TYR A 123 8.40 -16.66 1.66
C TYR A 123 7.37 -17.50 0.89
N THR A 124 7.27 -18.80 1.19
CA THR A 124 6.23 -19.67 0.63
C THR A 124 4.83 -19.21 1.04
N GLN A 125 4.64 -18.90 2.33
CA GLN A 125 3.37 -18.39 2.84
C GLN A 125 2.97 -17.08 2.15
N SER A 126 3.88 -16.11 2.04
CA SER A 126 3.62 -14.84 1.35
C SER A 126 3.20 -15.05 -0.11
N ARG A 127 3.83 -16.00 -0.82
CA ARG A 127 3.48 -16.35 -2.21
C ARG A 127 2.09 -16.98 -2.32
N LEU A 128 1.74 -17.87 -1.40
CA LEU A 128 0.41 -18.47 -1.36
C LEU A 128 -0.67 -17.43 -1.04
N GLU A 129 -0.43 -16.55 -0.07
CA GLU A 129 -1.35 -15.46 0.28
C GLU A 129 -1.59 -14.52 -0.91
N ALA A 130 -0.54 -14.14 -1.63
CA ALA A 130 -0.66 -13.32 -2.84
C ALA A 130 -1.46 -14.04 -3.96
N LYS A 131 -1.27 -15.35 -4.14
CA LYS A 131 -2.04 -16.16 -5.09
C LYS A 131 -3.53 -16.19 -4.69
N THR A 132 -3.83 -16.51 -3.43
CA THR A 132 -5.20 -16.55 -2.92
C THR A 132 -5.90 -15.21 -3.06
N PHE A 133 -5.20 -14.11 -2.76
CA PHE A 133 -5.69 -12.75 -2.97
C PHE A 133 -6.10 -12.51 -4.44
N ARG A 134 -5.19 -12.78 -5.39
CA ARG A 134 -5.43 -12.56 -6.83
C ARG A 134 -6.57 -13.41 -7.39
N LEU A 135 -6.69 -14.65 -6.93
CA LEU A 135 -7.74 -15.57 -7.39
C LEU A 135 -9.09 -15.33 -6.70
N SER A 136 -9.13 -14.58 -5.60
CA SER A 136 -10.37 -14.34 -4.87
C SER A 136 -11.32 -13.40 -5.62
N GLU A 137 -12.62 -13.68 -5.57
CA GLU A 137 -13.66 -12.81 -6.16
C GLU A 137 -13.63 -11.41 -5.55
N LEU A 138 -13.46 -11.32 -4.22
CA LEU A 138 -13.39 -10.04 -3.51
C LEU A 138 -12.14 -9.26 -3.92
N GLY A 139 -11.00 -9.95 -4.08
CA GLY A 139 -9.75 -9.40 -4.61
C GLY A 139 -9.91 -8.81 -6.00
N ASN A 140 -10.47 -9.60 -6.92
CA ASN A 140 -10.76 -9.17 -8.29
C ASN A 140 -11.73 -7.99 -8.34
N PHE A 141 -12.77 -8.01 -7.50
CA PHE A 141 -13.72 -6.92 -7.40
C PHE A 141 -13.06 -5.61 -6.95
N TRP A 142 -12.23 -5.67 -5.91
CA TRP A 142 -11.50 -4.49 -5.40
C TRP A 142 -10.46 -3.97 -6.41
N ASN A 143 -9.73 -4.87 -7.09
CA ASN A 143 -8.78 -4.50 -8.14
C ASN A 143 -9.49 -3.76 -9.29
N ASN A 144 -10.64 -4.28 -9.74
CA ASN A 144 -11.44 -3.64 -10.79
C ASN A 144 -11.97 -2.26 -10.34
N LEU A 145 -12.46 -2.15 -9.10
CA LEU A 145 -12.88 -0.87 -8.53
C LEU A 145 -11.73 0.14 -8.49
N ASN A 146 -10.54 -0.25 -8.07
CA ASN A 146 -9.37 0.63 -8.04
C ASN A 146 -8.93 1.07 -9.44
N LYS A 147 -8.89 0.15 -10.41
CA LYS A 147 -8.58 0.49 -11.80
C LYS A 147 -9.60 1.49 -12.36
N GLU A 148 -10.88 1.31 -12.06
CA GLU A 148 -11.93 2.24 -12.48
C GLU A 148 -11.82 3.61 -11.80
N ILE A 149 -11.61 3.64 -10.48
CA ILE A 149 -11.40 4.87 -9.71
C ILE A 149 -10.20 5.63 -10.29
N LYS A 150 -9.04 4.99 -10.39
CA LYS A 150 -7.80 5.60 -10.91
C LYS A 150 -8.02 6.22 -12.28
N ARG A 151 -8.59 5.47 -13.22
CA ARG A 151 -8.90 5.97 -14.58
C ARG A 151 -9.82 7.20 -14.56
N LYS A 152 -10.87 7.20 -13.72
CA LYS A 152 -11.78 8.35 -13.63
C LYS A 152 -11.15 9.54 -12.91
N GLU A 153 -10.31 9.30 -11.90
CA GLU A 153 -9.55 10.34 -11.19
C GLU A 153 -8.54 11.01 -12.12
N GLU A 154 -7.80 10.25 -12.93
CA GLU A 154 -6.89 10.80 -13.93
C GLU A 154 -7.62 11.73 -14.91
N ILE A 155 -8.78 11.29 -15.44
CA ILE A 155 -9.60 12.13 -16.32
C ILE A 155 -10.11 13.37 -15.58
N TYR A 156 -10.53 13.22 -14.32
CA TYR A 156 -11.05 14.32 -13.51
C TYR A 156 -9.95 15.36 -13.22
N LYS A 157 -8.77 14.93 -12.74
CA LYS A 157 -7.59 15.78 -12.51
C LYS A 157 -7.12 16.47 -13.79
N GLN A 158 -7.12 15.75 -14.91
CA GLN A 158 -6.76 16.33 -16.21
C GLN A 158 -7.72 17.45 -16.62
N LEU A 159 -9.03 17.28 -16.40
CA LEU A 159 -10.01 18.34 -16.65
C LEU A 159 -9.83 19.53 -15.71
N GLU A 160 -9.54 19.30 -14.42
CA GLU A 160 -9.22 20.37 -13.46
C GLU A 160 -8.03 21.20 -13.93
N ARG A 161 -6.95 20.51 -14.30
CA ARG A 161 -5.74 21.12 -14.86
C ARG A 161 -6.03 21.88 -16.15
N ASP A 162 -6.76 21.31 -17.09
CA ASP A 162 -7.04 21.94 -18.37
C ASP A 162 -7.95 23.18 -18.24
N ILE A 163 -8.87 23.18 -17.28
CA ILE A 163 -9.65 24.38 -16.91
C ILE A 163 -8.76 25.42 -16.26
N HIS A 164 -7.93 25.04 -15.29
CA HIS A 164 -7.05 25.97 -14.58
C HIS A 164 -6.02 26.63 -15.53
N LEU A 165 -5.46 25.86 -16.46
CA LEU A 165 -4.52 26.31 -17.47
C LEU A 165 -5.18 26.99 -18.67
N ASN A 166 -6.50 27.30 -18.62
CA ASN A 166 -7.29 27.87 -19.72
C ASN A 166 -7.07 27.18 -21.08
N LYS A 167 -6.81 25.87 -21.11
CA LYS A 167 -6.77 25.12 -22.38
C LYS A 167 -8.18 24.97 -22.97
N ILE A 168 -9.20 25.03 -22.12
CA ILE A 168 -10.61 25.04 -22.49
C ILE A 168 -11.14 26.49 -22.44
N THR A 169 -10.99 27.23 -23.54
CA THR A 169 -11.34 28.66 -23.60
C THR A 169 -12.78 28.95 -24.05
N ASN A 170 -13.39 28.07 -24.85
CA ASN A 170 -14.74 28.27 -25.36
C ASN A 170 -15.77 28.10 -24.22
N LYS A 171 -16.68 29.08 -24.04
CA LYS A 171 -17.74 29.04 -23.03
C LYS A 171 -18.60 27.77 -23.08
N THR A 172 -18.91 27.26 -24.27
CA THR A 172 -19.70 26.02 -24.39
C THR A 172 -18.89 24.80 -23.97
N ALA A 173 -17.62 24.72 -24.40
CA ALA A 173 -16.71 23.66 -23.99
C ALA A 173 -16.42 23.69 -22.49
N LEU A 174 -16.27 24.87 -21.90
CA LEU A 174 -16.08 25.04 -20.45
C LEU A 174 -17.32 24.59 -19.66
N SER A 175 -18.52 24.95 -20.13
CA SER A 175 -19.77 24.48 -19.52
C SER A 175 -19.91 22.96 -19.61
N ALA A 176 -19.54 22.37 -20.74
CA ALA A 176 -19.54 20.92 -20.93
C ALA A 176 -18.49 20.23 -20.04
N ALA A 177 -17.28 20.78 -19.94
CA ALA A 177 -16.21 20.29 -19.08
C ALA A 177 -16.62 20.30 -17.61
N ARG A 178 -17.23 21.40 -17.13
CA ARG A 178 -17.77 21.50 -15.76
C ARG A 178 -18.89 20.49 -15.51
N SER A 179 -19.79 20.28 -16.48
CA SER A 179 -20.86 19.27 -16.35
C SER A 179 -20.29 17.86 -16.30
N ARG A 180 -19.27 17.57 -17.14
CA ARG A 180 -18.55 16.29 -17.14
C ARG A 180 -17.80 16.07 -15.82
N MET A 181 -17.16 17.10 -15.27
CA MET A 181 -16.53 17.06 -13.96
C MET A 181 -17.54 16.76 -12.86
N GLY A 182 -18.71 17.42 -12.85
CA GLY A 182 -19.77 17.12 -11.88
C GLY A 182 -20.21 15.66 -11.92
N LEU A 183 -20.46 15.13 -13.13
CA LEU A 183 -20.81 13.73 -13.33
C LEU A 183 -19.67 12.77 -12.92
N LEU A 184 -18.42 13.12 -13.20
CA LEU A 184 -17.27 12.34 -12.75
C LEU A 184 -17.13 12.37 -11.23
N ALA A 185 -17.33 13.52 -10.58
CA ALA A 185 -17.27 13.66 -9.14
C ALA A 185 -18.33 12.81 -8.44
N ASP A 186 -19.58 12.84 -8.91
CA ASP A 186 -20.67 12.02 -8.36
C ASP A 186 -20.36 10.52 -8.50
N ASN A 187 -19.85 10.11 -9.67
CA ASN A 187 -19.44 8.72 -9.91
C ASN A 187 -18.25 8.30 -9.04
N LEU A 188 -17.23 9.15 -8.92
CA LEU A 188 -16.07 8.91 -8.07
C LEU A 188 -16.47 8.79 -6.60
N LEU A 189 -17.39 9.64 -6.13
CA LEU A 189 -17.92 9.55 -4.77
C LEU A 189 -18.65 8.23 -4.54
N ALA A 190 -19.48 7.80 -5.49
CA ALA A 190 -20.17 6.51 -5.42
C ALA A 190 -19.18 5.32 -5.42
N LEU A 191 -18.16 5.35 -6.27
CA LEU A 191 -17.13 4.32 -6.35
C LEU A 191 -16.26 4.29 -5.08
N LYS A 192 -15.79 5.44 -4.58
CA LYS A 192 -15.01 5.53 -3.33
C LYS A 192 -15.83 5.02 -2.15
N ARG A 193 -17.12 5.33 -2.09
CA ARG A 193 -18.04 4.77 -1.08
C ARG A 193 -18.15 3.25 -1.22
N ARG A 194 -18.30 2.74 -2.45
CA ARG A 194 -18.37 1.29 -2.68
C ARG A 194 -17.06 0.58 -2.28
N LYS A 195 -15.91 1.19 -2.58
CA LYS A 195 -14.59 0.73 -2.15
C LYS A 195 -14.51 0.66 -0.62
N GLN A 196 -14.91 1.72 0.09
CA GLN A 196 -14.97 1.72 1.56
C GLN A 196 -15.88 0.63 2.11
N GLU A 197 -17.04 0.38 1.50
CA GLU A 197 -17.95 -0.70 1.92
C GLU A 197 -17.33 -2.10 1.78
N VAL A 198 -16.50 -2.31 0.76
CA VAL A 198 -15.73 -3.54 0.53
C VAL A 198 -14.61 -3.68 1.56
N GLU A 199 -13.82 -2.62 1.75
CA GLU A 199 -12.71 -2.58 2.72
C GLU A 199 -13.19 -2.76 4.18
N GLN A 200 -14.44 -2.39 4.48
CA GLN A 200 -15.04 -2.60 5.81
C GLN A 200 -15.88 -3.89 5.92
N LEU A 201 -15.94 -4.69 4.85
CA LEU A 201 -16.80 -5.88 4.76
C LEU A 201 -18.26 -5.59 5.17
N LYS A 202 -18.80 -4.42 4.82
CA LYS A 202 -20.13 -3.99 5.30
C LYS A 202 -21.26 -4.94 4.87
N ASN A 203 -21.08 -5.60 3.73
CA ASN A 203 -22.05 -6.54 3.15
C ASN A 203 -21.51 -7.98 3.08
N PHE A 204 -20.41 -8.27 3.79
CA PHE A 204 -19.72 -9.56 3.76
C PHE A 204 -19.46 -10.02 5.20
N PRO A 205 -19.51 -11.33 5.50
CA PRO A 205 -19.22 -11.83 6.83
C PRO A 205 -17.74 -11.61 7.18
N HIS A 206 -17.45 -11.25 8.43
CA HIS A 206 -16.09 -10.99 8.92
C HIS A 206 -15.36 -12.29 9.25
N ILE A 207 -15.39 -13.27 8.35
CA ILE A 207 -14.66 -14.54 8.46
C ILE A 207 -13.22 -14.39 7.96
N VAL A 208 -12.35 -15.32 8.35
CA VAL A 208 -10.89 -15.30 8.08
C VAL A 208 -10.59 -15.05 6.61
N GLU A 209 -11.30 -15.72 5.70
CA GLU A 209 -11.09 -15.63 4.26
C GLU A 209 -11.27 -14.19 3.76
N ASN A 210 -12.32 -13.51 4.21
CA ASN A 210 -12.60 -12.13 3.82
C ASN A 210 -11.65 -11.14 4.46
N THR A 211 -11.40 -11.31 5.76
CA THR A 211 -10.53 -10.39 6.50
C THR A 211 -9.10 -10.50 5.99
N ASP A 212 -8.65 -11.70 5.57
CA ASP A 212 -7.34 -11.95 4.96
C ASP A 212 -7.21 -11.22 3.61
N ILE A 213 -8.26 -11.23 2.78
CA ILE A 213 -8.27 -10.47 1.53
C ILE A 213 -8.23 -8.97 1.79
N VAL A 214 -8.99 -8.47 2.77
CA VAL A 214 -8.98 -7.05 3.14
C VAL A 214 -7.64 -6.61 3.74
N ALA A 215 -6.97 -7.49 4.48
CA ALA A 215 -5.60 -7.22 4.92
C ALA A 215 -4.68 -6.99 3.71
N ASN A 216 -4.80 -7.77 2.65
CA ASN A 216 -4.04 -7.54 1.42
C ASN A 216 -4.42 -6.22 0.72
N PHE A 217 -5.69 -5.76 0.76
CA PHE A 217 -6.05 -4.41 0.29
C PHE A 217 -5.27 -3.32 1.01
N GLN A 218 -5.19 -3.45 2.34
CA GLN A 218 -4.49 -2.50 3.17
C GLN A 218 -2.98 -2.55 2.93
N TYR A 219 -2.39 -3.73 2.71
CA TYR A 219 -0.98 -3.86 2.32
C TYR A 219 -0.67 -3.10 1.02
N GLU A 220 -1.47 -3.29 -0.03
CA GLU A 220 -1.30 -2.56 -1.30
C GLU A 220 -1.46 -1.04 -1.12
N LYS A 221 -2.37 -0.61 -0.24
CA LYS A 221 -2.51 0.81 0.12
C LYS A 221 -1.28 1.36 0.84
N LEU A 222 -0.68 0.61 1.76
CA LEU A 222 0.55 1.02 2.45
C LEU A 222 1.74 1.09 1.49
N LYS A 223 1.82 0.20 0.50
CA LYS A 223 2.82 0.26 -0.58
C LYS A 223 2.66 1.54 -1.41
N GLU A 224 1.44 1.89 -1.78
CA GLU A 224 1.17 3.15 -2.48
C GLU A 224 1.60 4.35 -1.63
N TYR A 225 1.36 4.33 -0.32
CA TYR A 225 1.87 5.38 0.57
C TYR A 225 3.40 5.41 0.66
N LYS A 226 4.09 4.27 0.66
CA LYS A 226 5.56 4.21 0.59
C LYS A 226 6.06 4.85 -0.70
N LYS A 227 5.49 4.48 -1.86
CA LYS A 227 5.82 5.09 -3.15
C LYS A 227 5.67 6.62 -3.12
N GLN A 228 4.51 7.09 -2.67
CA GLN A 228 4.23 8.53 -2.55
C GLN A 228 5.16 9.24 -1.55
N LEU A 229 5.56 8.56 -0.47
CA LEU A 229 6.50 9.09 0.50
C LEU A 229 7.89 9.29 -0.10
N ASP A 230 8.33 8.38 -0.97
CA ASP A 230 9.61 8.50 -1.69
C ASP A 230 9.57 9.60 -2.77
N GLU A 231 8.39 9.84 -3.36
CA GLU A 231 8.12 11.00 -4.22
C GLU A 231 8.03 12.33 -3.42
N GLY A 232 8.00 12.26 -2.09
CA GLY A 232 8.10 13.39 -1.17
C GLY A 232 6.77 13.89 -0.57
N PHE A 233 5.62 13.28 -0.91
CA PHE A 233 4.33 13.64 -0.32
C PHE A 233 3.30 12.51 -0.37
N VAL A 234 2.75 12.12 0.79
CA VAL A 234 1.73 11.08 0.89
C VAL A 234 0.31 11.66 0.84
N TRP A 235 -0.50 11.18 -0.10
CA TRP A 235 -1.91 11.51 -0.25
C TRP A 235 -2.78 10.72 0.74
N LEU A 236 -2.64 11.03 2.03
CA LEU A 236 -3.55 10.50 3.06
C LEU A 236 -4.99 11.02 2.82
N PRO A 237 -6.04 10.35 3.33
CA PRO A 237 -7.42 10.78 3.12
C PRO A 237 -7.69 12.23 3.57
N SER A 238 -7.11 12.65 4.69
CA SER A 238 -7.15 14.06 5.13
C SER A 238 -6.50 15.03 4.12
N ARG A 239 -5.39 14.63 3.48
CA ARG A 239 -4.65 15.42 2.48
C ARG A 239 -5.39 15.50 1.14
N GLU A 240 -6.01 14.41 0.71
CA GLU A 240 -6.90 14.43 -0.47
C GLU A 240 -8.04 15.43 -0.28
N LYS A 241 -8.66 15.44 0.90
CA LYS A 241 -9.75 16.39 1.22
C LYS A 241 -9.27 17.84 1.19
N ILE A 242 -8.10 18.13 1.76
CA ILE A 242 -7.50 19.46 1.71
C ILE A 242 -7.21 19.87 0.26
N HIS A 243 -6.70 18.97 -0.57
CA HIS A 243 -6.45 19.25 -1.99
C HIS A 243 -7.74 19.57 -2.75
N GLN A 244 -8.82 18.84 -2.53
CA GLN A 244 -10.13 19.17 -3.12
C GLN A 244 -10.61 20.58 -2.73
N GLN A 245 -10.36 21.00 -1.48
CA GLN A 245 -10.67 22.36 -1.03
C GLN A 245 -9.78 23.42 -1.70
N ILE A 246 -8.48 23.14 -1.87
CA ILE A 246 -7.53 24.00 -2.61
C ILE A 246 -8.01 24.20 -4.05
N VAL A 247 -8.30 23.11 -4.76
CA VAL A 247 -8.74 23.15 -6.15
C VAL A 247 -10.06 23.91 -6.28
N SER A 248 -11.03 23.60 -5.40
CA SER A 248 -12.32 24.31 -5.36
C SER A 248 -12.15 25.81 -5.12
N ALA A 249 -11.26 26.22 -4.22
CA ALA A 249 -10.96 27.63 -3.97
C ALA A 249 -10.41 28.32 -5.24
N ILE A 250 -9.42 27.71 -5.89
CA ILE A 250 -8.77 28.25 -7.09
C ILE A 250 -9.76 28.36 -8.25
N LEU A 251 -10.58 27.33 -8.49
CA LEU A 251 -11.60 27.34 -9.54
C LEU A 251 -12.72 28.37 -9.28
N ASN A 252 -12.93 28.75 -8.01
CA ASN A 252 -13.82 29.83 -7.60
C ASN A 252 -13.12 31.21 -7.52
N PHE A 253 -11.94 31.34 -8.13
CA PHE A 253 -11.14 32.57 -8.20
C PHE A 253 -10.70 33.13 -6.83
N ARG A 254 -10.57 32.27 -5.82
CA ARG A 254 -9.97 32.62 -4.52
C ARG A 254 -8.61 31.97 -4.37
N TRP A 255 -7.71 32.62 -3.64
CA TRP A 255 -6.42 32.02 -3.30
C TRP A 255 -6.53 31.30 -1.95
N PRO A 256 -6.24 30.00 -1.89
CA PRO A 256 -6.32 29.26 -0.65
C PRO A 256 -5.23 29.70 0.33
N VAL A 257 -5.57 29.71 1.61
CA VAL A 257 -4.66 29.95 2.73
C VAL A 257 -4.71 28.72 3.62
N LEU A 258 -3.62 27.97 3.63
CA LEU A 258 -3.43 26.80 4.45
C LEU A 258 -2.98 27.25 5.85
N ILE A 259 -3.83 27.03 6.84
CA ILE A 259 -3.63 27.44 8.23
C ILE A 259 -3.45 26.18 9.08
N GLY A 260 -2.43 26.15 9.92
CA GLY A 260 -2.16 25.01 10.79
C GLY A 260 -0.82 25.19 11.49
N GLU A 261 -0.57 24.47 12.57
CA GLU A 261 0.67 24.64 13.34
C GLU A 261 1.92 24.16 12.61
N ALA A 262 3.10 24.60 13.08
CA ALA A 262 4.37 24.16 12.52
C ALA A 262 4.47 22.61 12.55
N GLY A 263 4.94 22.03 11.44
CA GLY A 263 5.07 20.57 11.30
C GLY A 263 3.83 19.83 10.78
N SER A 264 2.68 20.49 10.59
CA SER A 264 1.47 19.85 10.07
C SER A 264 1.48 19.53 8.56
N GLY A 265 2.53 19.91 7.82
CA GLY A 265 2.70 19.58 6.39
C GLY A 265 2.12 20.58 5.39
N LYS A 266 1.82 21.82 5.81
CA LYS A 266 1.22 22.88 4.97
C LYS A 266 2.00 23.16 3.68
N SER A 267 3.32 23.35 3.79
CA SER A 267 4.17 23.72 2.66
C SER A 267 4.27 22.56 1.65
N GLN A 268 4.41 21.33 2.14
CA GLN A 268 4.40 20.13 1.30
C GLN A 268 3.05 19.94 0.59
N GLN A 269 1.93 20.16 1.29
CA GLN A 269 0.59 20.11 0.71
C GLN A 269 0.39 21.15 -0.39
N ALA A 270 0.89 22.38 -0.19
CA ALA A 270 0.85 23.44 -1.20
C ALA A 270 1.70 23.09 -2.43
N ASN A 271 2.89 22.52 -2.22
CA ASN A 271 3.78 22.09 -3.30
C ASN A 271 3.16 20.97 -4.13
N ALA A 272 2.62 19.93 -3.48
CA ALA A 272 1.95 18.82 -4.15
C ALA A 272 0.73 19.29 -4.96
N ALA A 273 -0.08 20.20 -4.38
CA ALA A 273 -1.23 20.76 -5.08
C ALA A 273 -0.83 21.64 -6.29
N ALA A 274 0.24 22.42 -6.17
CA ALA A 274 0.77 23.23 -7.27
C ALA A 274 1.28 22.36 -8.43
N LEU A 275 1.96 21.26 -8.11
CA LEU A 275 2.46 20.30 -9.09
C LEU A 275 1.31 19.61 -9.84
N GLU A 276 0.27 19.15 -9.13
CA GLU A 276 -0.93 18.56 -9.76
C GLU A 276 -1.67 19.56 -10.66
N LEU A 277 -1.84 20.81 -10.21
CA LEU A 277 -2.58 21.84 -10.94
C LEU A 277 -1.85 22.39 -12.17
N THR A 278 -0.52 22.50 -12.12
CA THR A 278 0.26 23.20 -13.15
C THR A 278 1.25 22.30 -13.88
N GLY A 279 1.66 21.18 -13.28
CA GLY A 279 2.77 20.33 -13.70
C GLY A 279 4.15 20.90 -13.37
N TYR A 280 4.21 21.96 -12.57
CA TYR A 280 5.45 22.58 -12.12
C TYR A 280 5.42 22.79 -10.60
N PRO A 281 6.59 22.70 -9.93
CA PRO A 281 6.69 23.14 -8.54
C PRO A 281 6.35 24.64 -8.43
N PRO A 282 5.84 25.08 -7.27
CA PRO A 282 5.52 26.49 -7.07
C PRO A 282 6.79 27.34 -7.02
N THR A 283 6.66 28.63 -7.30
CA THR A 283 7.69 29.59 -6.90
C THR A 283 7.52 29.92 -5.43
N GLU A 284 8.61 29.99 -4.67
CA GLU A 284 8.53 30.13 -3.21
C GLU A 284 8.81 31.58 -2.79
N ILE A 285 7.98 32.10 -1.88
CA ILE A 285 8.10 33.44 -1.31
C ILE A 285 8.11 33.30 0.21
N GLU A 286 9.26 33.53 0.82
CA GLU A 286 9.36 33.68 2.28
C GLU A 286 8.85 35.07 2.68
N CYS A 287 7.72 35.10 3.40
CA CYS A 287 7.08 36.36 3.75
C CYS A 287 7.68 36.95 5.03
N GLU A 288 8.07 38.22 4.91
CA GLU A 288 8.53 39.07 5.99
C GLU A 288 7.75 40.39 5.97
N ARG A 289 7.89 41.17 7.04
CA ARG A 289 7.28 42.51 7.12
C ARG A 289 7.80 43.47 6.04
N THR A 290 9.02 43.23 5.58
CA THR A 290 9.78 43.99 4.58
C THR A 290 9.53 43.51 3.15
N THR A 291 8.89 42.36 2.94
CA THR A 291 8.57 41.84 1.61
C THR A 291 7.78 42.89 0.82
N GLY A 292 8.25 43.23 -0.37
CA GLY A 292 7.67 44.27 -1.21
C GLY A 292 7.96 44.05 -2.68
N GLU A 293 7.91 45.12 -3.47
CA GLU A 293 8.04 45.05 -4.93
C GLU A 293 9.36 44.43 -5.40
N LYS A 294 10.46 44.70 -4.69
CA LYS A 294 11.77 44.12 -5.02
C LYS A 294 11.78 42.59 -4.93
N GLN A 295 11.24 42.05 -3.84
CA GLN A 295 11.22 40.61 -3.59
C GLN A 295 10.15 39.92 -4.43
N LEU A 296 8.98 40.53 -4.60
CA LEU A 296 7.86 39.90 -5.28
C LEU A 296 7.95 40.02 -6.81
N ILE A 297 8.35 41.18 -7.32
CA ILE A 297 8.20 41.55 -8.74
C ILE A 297 9.54 41.58 -9.45
N MET A 298 10.46 42.46 -9.05
CA MET A 298 11.78 42.58 -9.70
C MET A 298 12.79 43.39 -8.89
N ASP A 299 14.06 43.01 -8.97
CA ASP A 299 15.20 43.81 -8.48
C ASP A 299 16.26 43.99 -9.59
N LYS A 300 17.11 45.00 -9.45
CA LYS A 300 18.17 45.28 -10.42
C LYS A 300 19.40 44.42 -10.18
N GLU A 301 19.85 43.71 -11.21
CA GLU A 301 21.08 42.92 -11.19
C GLU A 301 22.05 43.42 -12.29
N ILE A 302 23.35 43.25 -12.07
CA ILE A 302 24.40 43.62 -13.03
C ILE A 302 24.84 42.36 -13.74
N ASP A 303 24.80 42.38 -15.07
CA ASP A 303 25.32 41.31 -15.90
C ASP A 303 26.86 41.25 -15.77
N PRO A 304 27.43 40.14 -15.26
CA PRO A 304 28.87 40.01 -15.07
C PRO A 304 29.65 39.94 -16.39
N GLN A 305 29.01 39.63 -17.52
CA GLN A 305 29.65 39.53 -18.84
C GLN A 305 29.62 40.86 -19.60
N THR A 306 28.48 41.57 -19.57
CA THR A 306 28.30 42.81 -20.35
C THR A 306 28.49 44.09 -19.53
N GLY A 307 28.45 44.00 -18.20
CA GLY A 307 28.48 45.15 -17.28
C GLY A 307 27.20 45.99 -17.30
N GLY A 308 26.18 45.61 -18.08
CA GLY A 308 24.88 46.27 -18.13
C GLY A 308 23.97 45.85 -16.96
N SER A 309 23.00 46.69 -16.61
CA SER A 309 21.98 46.33 -15.61
C SER A 309 20.74 45.74 -16.28
N TYR A 310 20.16 44.70 -15.70
CA TYR A 310 18.88 44.13 -16.08
C TYR A 310 17.98 43.92 -14.87
N ASP A 311 16.68 43.75 -15.09
CA ASP A 311 15.75 43.45 -14.00
C ASP A 311 15.63 41.93 -13.86
N ARG A 312 16.06 41.40 -12.71
CA ARG A 312 15.79 40.03 -12.30
C ARG A 312 14.39 39.97 -11.71
N TYR A 313 13.56 39.08 -12.21
CA TYR A 313 12.19 38.97 -11.77
C TYR A 313 12.09 38.17 -10.46
N GLY A 314 11.18 38.59 -9.60
CA GLY A 314 10.87 37.94 -8.33
C GLY A 314 9.87 36.80 -8.51
N PRO A 315 9.66 35.96 -7.47
CA PRO A 315 8.92 34.72 -7.59
C PRO A 315 7.46 34.89 -8.03
N LEU A 316 6.80 36.01 -7.67
CA LEU A 316 5.42 36.29 -8.10
C LEU A 316 5.36 36.65 -9.59
N MET A 317 6.32 37.45 -10.07
CA MET A 317 6.46 37.77 -11.50
C MET A 317 6.79 36.51 -12.31
N GLU A 318 7.71 35.68 -11.82
CA GLU A 318 8.06 34.42 -12.47
C GLU A 318 6.89 33.43 -12.55
N ALA A 319 6.09 33.32 -11.48
CA ALA A 319 4.91 32.46 -11.50
C ALA A 319 3.85 32.95 -12.48
N PHE A 320 3.66 34.26 -12.56
CA PHE A 320 2.60 34.85 -13.38
C PHE A 320 2.96 34.92 -14.86
N THR A 321 4.24 35.09 -15.19
CA THR A 321 4.66 35.42 -16.56
C THR A 321 5.59 34.38 -17.18
N GLY A 322 6.18 33.50 -16.36
CA GLY A 322 7.13 32.48 -16.81
C GLY A 322 8.52 33.01 -17.17
N TYR A 323 8.74 34.33 -17.07
CA TYR A 323 10.05 34.97 -17.26
C TYR A 323 10.80 35.07 -15.94
N GLU A 324 12.11 34.86 -15.97
CA GLU A 324 13.05 35.00 -14.85
C GLU A 324 13.76 36.35 -14.85
N ASN A 325 13.82 37.04 -15.99
CA ASN A 325 14.42 38.37 -16.09
C ASN A 325 13.96 39.16 -17.33
N SER A 326 14.34 40.43 -17.40
CA SER A 326 13.97 41.35 -18.48
C SER A 326 14.69 41.08 -19.82
N ILE A 327 15.79 40.32 -19.83
CA ILE A 327 16.57 40.04 -21.06
C ILE A 327 15.87 38.96 -21.90
N GLN A 328 15.19 38.02 -21.26
CA GLN A 328 14.50 36.93 -21.93
C GLN A 328 13.47 37.42 -22.96
N THR A 329 13.56 36.86 -24.17
CA THR A 329 12.62 37.11 -25.27
C THR A 329 11.39 36.21 -25.16
N GLU A 330 11.57 34.99 -24.68
CA GLU A 330 10.52 34.00 -24.44
C GLU A 330 10.52 33.55 -22.97
N PRO A 331 9.35 33.20 -22.40
CA PRO A 331 9.28 32.71 -21.04
C PRO A 331 9.88 31.30 -20.97
N LYS A 332 10.50 30.97 -19.83
CA LYS A 332 11.04 29.64 -19.56
C LYS A 332 9.95 28.58 -19.49
N VAL A 333 8.78 28.96 -18.99
CA VAL A 333 7.58 28.11 -18.94
C VAL A 333 6.44 28.74 -19.73
N LYS A 334 5.69 27.91 -20.47
CA LYS A 334 4.61 28.38 -21.37
C LYS A 334 3.25 28.54 -20.67
N THR A 335 3.16 28.14 -19.41
CA THR A 335 1.98 28.28 -18.54
C THR A 335 2.38 28.97 -17.25
N GLY A 336 1.40 29.61 -16.60
CA GLY A 336 1.57 30.17 -15.28
C GLY A 336 1.78 29.06 -14.24
N ARG A 337 2.40 29.44 -13.13
CA ARG A 337 2.66 28.60 -11.97
C ARG A 337 1.94 29.16 -10.75
N ILE A 338 1.91 28.37 -9.69
CA ILE A 338 1.47 28.82 -8.38
C ILE A 338 2.65 29.51 -7.67
N ALA A 339 2.42 30.67 -7.10
CA ALA A 339 3.30 31.28 -6.10
C ALA A 339 2.90 30.81 -4.69
N ARG A 340 3.82 30.21 -3.93
CA ARG A 340 3.61 29.85 -2.52
C ARG A 340 4.07 30.99 -1.62
N PHE A 341 3.14 31.64 -0.93
CA PHE A 341 3.44 32.64 0.09
C PHE A 341 3.58 31.95 1.44
N ASP A 342 4.82 31.68 1.85
CA ASP A 342 5.10 31.06 3.13
C ASP A 342 5.18 32.06 4.26
N GLU A 343 4.65 31.69 5.43
CA GLU A 343 4.46 32.58 6.58
C GLU A 343 3.69 33.88 6.26
N SER A 344 2.67 33.77 5.40
CA SER A 344 1.92 34.90 4.83
C SER A 344 1.38 35.94 5.82
N THR A 345 1.11 35.57 7.08
CA THR A 345 0.66 36.53 8.12
C THR A 345 1.76 37.48 8.62
N ARG A 346 3.01 37.30 8.17
CA ARG A 346 4.13 38.23 8.42
C ARG A 346 4.21 39.37 7.39
N LEU A 347 3.43 39.30 6.31
CA LEU A 347 3.43 40.32 5.27
C LEU A 347 3.06 41.71 5.81
N GLY A 348 3.83 42.72 5.40
CA GLY A 348 3.50 44.13 5.65
C GLY A 348 2.43 44.68 4.69
N GLU A 349 1.81 45.81 5.06
CA GLU A 349 0.75 46.46 4.27
C GLU A 349 1.11 46.73 2.80
N ARG A 350 2.39 47.03 2.53
CA ARG A 350 2.88 47.31 1.17
C ARG A 350 2.76 46.09 0.26
N ALA A 351 3.03 44.90 0.76
CA ALA A 351 2.93 43.66 -0.02
C ALA A 351 1.50 43.36 -0.44
N TYR A 352 0.52 43.52 0.47
CA TYR A 352 -0.89 43.26 0.17
C TYR A 352 -1.41 44.06 -1.02
N SER A 353 -0.96 45.30 -1.19
CA SER A 353 -1.34 46.13 -2.33
C SER A 353 -0.87 45.55 -3.67
N ILE A 354 0.35 44.98 -3.72
CA ILE A 354 0.96 44.38 -4.91
C ILE A 354 0.28 43.04 -5.21
N ILE A 355 0.11 42.21 -4.19
CA ILE A 355 -0.54 40.91 -4.28
C ILE A 355 -1.98 41.08 -4.77
N LYS A 356 -2.73 42.04 -4.22
CA LYS A 356 -4.11 42.32 -4.65
C LYS A 356 -4.17 42.72 -6.12
N LYS A 357 -3.22 43.53 -6.59
CA LYS A 357 -3.10 43.88 -8.02
C LYS A 357 -2.84 42.63 -8.87
N ALA A 358 -1.91 41.77 -8.44
CA ALA A 358 -1.61 40.51 -9.14
C ALA A 358 -2.85 39.60 -9.21
N ARG A 359 -3.57 39.43 -8.10
CA ARG A 359 -4.81 38.62 -8.04
C ARG A 359 -5.90 39.09 -8.99
N GLN A 360 -5.96 40.39 -9.26
CA GLN A 360 -6.96 40.97 -10.17
C GLN A 360 -6.62 40.80 -11.65
N LYS A 361 -5.40 40.37 -11.98
CA LYS A 361 -4.98 40.12 -13.36
C LYS A 361 -5.59 38.84 -13.89
N LYS A 362 -6.02 38.91 -15.15
CA LYS A 362 -6.46 37.77 -15.95
C LYS A 362 -5.36 37.35 -16.91
N THR A 363 -5.48 36.14 -17.43
CA THR A 363 -4.60 35.67 -18.52
C THR A 363 -4.59 36.67 -19.67
N GLY A 364 -3.38 37.02 -20.14
CA GLY A 364 -3.14 38.00 -21.20
C GLY A 364 -3.06 39.45 -20.73
N ASP A 365 -3.46 39.77 -19.50
CA ASP A 365 -3.27 41.13 -18.97
C ASP A 365 -1.78 41.45 -18.83
N ASP A 366 -1.43 42.72 -19.02
CA ASP A 366 -0.07 43.20 -18.75
C ASP A 366 0.23 43.14 -17.24
N PHE A 367 1.34 42.50 -16.89
CA PHE A 367 1.91 42.48 -15.57
C PHE A 367 3.38 42.88 -15.68
N TYR A 368 3.63 44.18 -15.52
CA TYR A 368 4.98 44.77 -15.60
C TYR A 368 5.67 44.54 -16.96
N GLY A 369 4.95 44.76 -18.07
CA GLY A 369 5.48 44.64 -19.42
C GLY A 369 5.48 43.22 -19.99
N ARG A 370 4.98 42.23 -19.23
CA ARG A 370 4.85 40.84 -19.66
C ARG A 370 3.41 40.35 -19.51
N PRO A 371 2.90 39.50 -20.41
CA PRO A 371 1.55 38.97 -20.30
C PRO A 371 1.45 37.94 -19.17
N VAL A 372 0.35 37.98 -18.41
CA VAL A 372 0.04 36.92 -17.45
C VAL A 372 -0.34 35.63 -18.18
N LEU A 373 0.33 34.53 -17.83
CA LEU A 373 0.08 33.20 -18.36
C LEU A 373 -1.12 32.53 -17.69
N ALA A 374 -1.75 31.60 -18.39
CA ALA A 374 -2.84 30.80 -17.84
C ALA A 374 -2.33 29.81 -16.78
N GLY A 375 -3.07 29.64 -15.69
CA GLY A 375 -2.62 28.86 -14.52
C GLY A 375 -1.86 29.68 -13.47
N ALA A 376 -1.66 30.98 -13.70
CA ALA A 376 -1.08 31.86 -12.69
C ALA A 376 -2.00 31.97 -11.46
N GLY A 377 -1.45 31.72 -10.28
CA GLY A 377 -2.21 31.77 -9.03
C GLY A 377 -1.29 31.77 -7.81
N ALA A 378 -1.88 31.66 -6.63
CA ALA A 378 -1.11 31.56 -5.41
C ALA A 378 -1.78 30.65 -4.37
N ILE A 379 -0.95 30.02 -3.55
CA ILE A 379 -1.37 29.31 -2.33
C ILE A 379 -0.59 29.93 -1.18
N TRP A 380 -1.27 30.25 -0.09
CA TRP A 380 -0.64 30.84 1.09
C TRP A 380 -0.52 29.78 2.17
N THR A 381 0.56 29.81 2.93
CA THR A 381 0.75 28.98 4.12
C THR A 381 0.99 29.90 5.31
N THR A 382 0.43 29.54 6.47
CA THR A 382 0.67 30.26 7.72
C THR A 382 0.37 29.40 8.94
N ASN A 383 1.03 29.70 10.06
CA ASN A 383 0.63 29.22 11.38
C ASN A 383 -0.51 30.07 11.94
N PRO A 384 -1.40 29.49 12.76
CA PRO A 384 -2.51 30.21 13.36
C PRO A 384 -2.01 31.34 14.27
N ILE A 385 -2.79 32.41 14.35
CA ILE A 385 -2.48 33.57 15.20
C ILE A 385 -2.73 33.19 16.66
N GLY A 386 -1.78 33.50 17.53
CA GLY A 386 -1.88 33.26 18.96
C GLY A 386 -0.68 33.80 19.73
N PRO A 387 -0.62 33.57 21.05
CA PRO A 387 0.44 34.13 21.92
C PRO A 387 1.86 33.74 21.50
N ARG A 388 2.03 32.57 20.84
CA ARG A 388 3.33 32.11 20.33
C ARG A 388 3.85 32.99 19.18
N TYR A 389 2.94 33.63 18.44
CA TYR A 389 3.26 34.38 17.24
C TYR A 389 2.71 35.81 17.29
N PRO A 390 3.26 36.68 18.16
CA PRO A 390 2.74 38.03 18.38
C PRO A 390 2.98 38.98 17.20
N ASP A 391 3.90 38.64 16.29
CA ASP A 391 4.26 39.39 15.09
C ASP A 391 3.32 39.11 13.90
N ARG A 392 2.42 38.13 14.03
CA ARG A 392 1.49 37.74 12.95
C ARG A 392 0.21 38.56 13.02
N SER A 393 -0.26 38.99 11.86
CA SER A 393 -1.52 39.72 11.73
C SER A 393 -2.41 39.09 10.68
N MET A 394 -3.73 39.16 10.90
CA MET A 394 -4.68 38.78 9.86
C MET A 394 -4.59 39.77 8.70
N PRO A 395 -4.76 39.30 7.45
CA PRO A 395 -4.97 40.20 6.33
C PRO A 395 -6.17 41.12 6.58
N ASP A 396 -6.14 42.30 5.98
CA ASP A 396 -7.25 43.25 6.08
C ASP A 396 -8.56 42.64 5.51
N PRO A 397 -9.75 43.14 5.92
CA PRO A 397 -11.02 42.58 5.48
C PRO A 397 -11.21 42.52 3.95
N ALA A 398 -10.58 43.42 3.18
CA ALA A 398 -10.69 43.40 1.73
C ALA A 398 -9.83 42.28 1.12
N MET A 399 -8.63 42.04 1.65
CA MET A 399 -7.81 40.89 1.24
C MET A 399 -8.44 39.57 1.65
N ARG A 400 -9.01 39.47 2.87
CA ARG A 400 -9.69 38.24 3.35
C ARG A 400 -10.83 37.76 2.44
N ARG A 401 -11.53 38.67 1.75
CA ARG A 401 -12.59 38.29 0.78
C ARG A 401 -12.07 37.58 -0.46
N GLU A 402 -10.79 37.76 -0.78
CA GLU A 402 -10.12 37.14 -1.92
C GLU A 402 -9.44 35.80 -1.57
N LEU A 403 -9.43 35.46 -0.28
CA LEU A 403 -8.79 34.28 0.27
C LEU A 403 -9.82 33.20 0.65
N ALA A 404 -9.38 31.95 0.64
CA ALA A 404 -10.15 30.81 1.15
C ALA A 404 -9.33 30.10 2.24
N GLU A 405 -9.73 30.26 3.49
CA GLU A 405 -9.04 29.65 4.62
C GLU A 405 -9.33 28.15 4.67
N ILE A 406 -8.28 27.34 4.77
CA ILE A 406 -8.32 25.89 4.82
C ILE A 406 -7.45 25.44 5.99
N GLN A 407 -8.02 24.68 6.91
CA GLN A 407 -7.29 24.14 8.05
C GLN A 407 -6.49 22.90 7.63
N VAL A 408 -5.25 22.84 8.10
CA VAL A 408 -4.29 21.76 7.84
C VAL A 408 -3.79 21.25 9.18
N ASP A 409 -4.51 20.27 9.70
CA ASP A 409 -4.18 19.60 10.93
C ASP A 409 -3.08 18.56 10.72
N TYR A 410 -2.43 18.18 11.82
CA TYR A 410 -1.57 17.00 11.85
C TYR A 410 -2.42 15.74 11.61
N PRO A 411 -1.91 14.69 10.93
CA PRO A 411 -2.70 13.49 10.65
C PRO A 411 -3.32 12.90 11.90
N GLU A 412 -4.55 12.41 11.76
CA GLU A 412 -5.30 11.89 12.90
C GLU A 412 -4.68 10.60 13.44
N MET A 413 -4.77 10.41 14.75
CA MET A 413 -4.46 9.17 15.42
C MET A 413 -5.62 8.82 16.35
N SER A 414 -6.53 8.00 15.84
CA SER A 414 -7.67 7.47 16.59
C SER A 414 -7.95 6.03 16.21
N LYS A 415 -8.83 5.36 16.96
CA LYS A 415 -9.29 4.00 16.68
C LYS A 415 -9.93 3.89 15.29
N ASP A 416 -10.71 4.89 14.90
CA ASP A 416 -11.47 4.89 13.65
C ASP A 416 -10.67 5.50 12.49
N ASN A 417 -9.73 6.39 12.79
CA ASN A 417 -8.90 7.08 11.80
C ASN A 417 -7.41 7.08 12.22
N PRO A 418 -6.69 5.95 12.05
CA PRO A 418 -5.29 5.81 12.43
C PRO A 418 -4.32 6.31 11.34
N GLU A 419 -4.60 7.44 10.69
CA GLU A 419 -3.82 7.95 9.55
C GLU A 419 -2.34 8.16 9.87
N LEU A 420 -2.02 8.68 11.05
CA LEU A 420 -0.63 8.87 11.50
C LEU A 420 0.12 7.54 11.64
N TYR A 421 -0.57 6.52 12.14
CA TYR A 421 -0.01 5.18 12.28
C TYR A 421 0.19 4.50 10.92
N GLU A 422 -0.75 4.67 9.98
CA GLU A 422 -0.61 4.17 8.61
C GLU A 422 0.54 4.85 7.85
N PHE A 423 0.70 6.17 8.03
CA PHE A 423 1.86 6.91 7.52
C PHE A 423 3.18 6.36 8.11
N ALA A 424 3.19 6.09 9.41
CA ALA A 424 4.37 5.56 10.07
C ALA A 424 4.71 4.13 9.62
N LEU A 425 3.71 3.27 9.43
CA LEU A 425 3.90 1.95 8.83
C LEU A 425 4.53 2.08 7.44
N ALA A 426 3.99 2.95 6.57
CA ALA A 426 4.53 3.17 5.23
C ALA A 426 5.99 3.66 5.26
N ALA A 427 6.36 4.49 6.24
CA ALA A 427 7.74 4.95 6.41
C ALA A 427 8.72 3.86 6.90
N LEU A 428 8.23 2.74 7.43
CA LEU A 428 9.06 1.58 7.81
C LEU A 428 9.29 0.59 6.66
N PHE A 429 8.56 0.70 5.55
CA PHE A 429 8.81 -0.14 4.37
C PHE A 429 10.24 0.10 3.88
N ASP A 430 10.95 -0.98 3.57
CA ASP A 430 12.14 -0.95 2.74
C ASP A 430 11.76 -0.86 1.24
N ASP A 431 12.76 -0.86 0.37
CA ASP A 431 12.54 -0.75 -1.07
C ASP A 431 11.96 -2.02 -1.70
N ASN A 432 12.00 -3.16 -0.97
CA ASN A 432 11.38 -4.42 -1.38
C ASN A 432 9.94 -4.56 -0.88
N ASN A 433 9.40 -3.52 -0.24
CA ASN A 433 8.10 -3.48 0.39
C ASN A 433 7.91 -4.41 1.60
N TYR A 434 8.99 -4.63 2.37
CA TYR A 434 8.98 -5.35 3.64
C TYR A 434 9.19 -4.41 4.83
N ILE A 435 8.73 -4.84 6.00
CA ILE A 435 9.00 -4.14 7.27
C ILE A 435 9.90 -5.02 8.13
N GLN A 436 11.13 -4.55 8.41
CA GLN A 436 12.15 -5.26 9.18
C GLN A 436 11.97 -5.14 10.70
N VAL A 437 10.73 -4.97 11.17
CA VAL A 437 10.38 -4.82 12.60
C VAL A 437 9.48 -5.98 13.02
N ALA A 438 9.69 -6.48 14.24
CA ALA A 438 8.88 -7.56 14.79
C ALA A 438 7.40 -7.14 14.92
N LYS A 439 6.48 -8.06 14.61
CA LYS A 439 5.03 -7.82 14.66
C LYS A 439 4.59 -7.24 16.00
N GLU A 440 5.18 -7.78 17.07
CA GLU A 440 4.86 -7.47 18.46
C GLU A 440 5.21 -6.02 18.82
N GLU A 441 6.20 -5.42 18.15
CA GLU A 441 6.56 -4.01 18.33
C GLU A 441 5.70 -3.06 17.47
N LEU A 442 4.98 -3.58 16.47
CA LEU A 442 4.15 -2.78 15.57
C LEU A 442 2.67 -2.84 15.92
N ALA A 443 2.17 -4.02 16.28
CA ALA A 443 0.76 -4.34 16.22
C ALA A 443 -0.05 -3.63 17.32
N PRO A 444 -1.23 -3.08 16.99
CA PRO A 444 -2.20 -2.69 18.00
C PRO A 444 -2.71 -3.92 18.77
N ALA A 445 -3.06 -3.74 20.06
CA ALA A 445 -3.67 -4.76 20.89
C ALA A 445 -5.19 -4.81 20.74
N TYR A 446 -5.74 -6.02 20.83
CA TYR A 446 -7.17 -6.30 20.75
C TYR A 446 -7.61 -7.16 21.93
N GLU A 447 -8.85 -6.96 22.35
CA GLU A 447 -9.54 -7.76 23.36
C GLU A 447 -10.68 -8.56 22.72
N THR A 448 -10.80 -9.82 23.15
CA THR A 448 -11.92 -10.66 22.73
C THR A 448 -13.15 -10.32 23.56
N LYS A 449 -14.20 -9.84 22.89
CA LYS A 449 -15.49 -9.51 23.49
C LYS A 449 -16.53 -10.54 23.05
N GLN A 450 -17.06 -11.25 24.03
CA GLN A 450 -18.13 -12.22 23.82
C GLN A 450 -19.42 -11.51 23.38
N ILE A 451 -20.11 -12.08 22.41
CA ILE A 451 -21.37 -11.56 21.89
C ILE A 451 -22.53 -12.24 22.65
N PRO A 452 -23.44 -11.46 23.26
CA PRO A 452 -24.63 -11.99 23.92
C PRO A 452 -25.43 -12.92 22.99
N GLU A 453 -25.98 -14.01 23.53
CA GLU A 453 -26.68 -15.05 22.74
C GLU A 453 -27.81 -14.48 21.86
N ASP A 454 -28.53 -13.48 22.35
CA ASP A 454 -29.62 -12.79 21.66
C ASP A 454 -29.16 -11.91 20.48
N GLN A 455 -27.85 -11.64 20.37
CA GLN A 455 -27.24 -10.79 19.36
C GLN A 455 -26.29 -11.54 18.43
N ARG A 456 -26.20 -12.87 18.56
CA ARG A 456 -25.32 -13.69 17.72
C ARG A 456 -25.86 -13.78 16.30
N GLU A 457 -24.98 -13.53 15.35
CA GLU A 457 -25.27 -13.72 13.93
C GLU A 457 -25.06 -15.19 13.54
N ILE A 458 -25.98 -15.73 12.75
CA ILE A 458 -25.83 -17.05 12.13
C ILE A 458 -25.35 -16.84 10.70
N LEU A 459 -24.17 -17.37 10.40
CA LEU A 459 -23.55 -17.29 9.09
C LEU A 459 -24.25 -18.22 8.08
N PRO A 460 -24.07 -17.99 6.76
CA PRO A 460 -24.72 -18.80 5.73
C PRO A 460 -24.41 -20.31 5.78
N ASP A 461 -23.30 -20.70 6.40
CA ASP A 461 -22.86 -22.09 6.59
C ASP A 461 -23.43 -22.72 7.89
N GLY A 462 -24.26 -22.00 8.64
CA GLY A 462 -24.84 -22.42 9.91
C GLY A 462 -23.94 -22.20 11.13
N SER A 463 -22.73 -21.66 10.95
CA SER A 463 -21.85 -21.29 12.05
C SER A 463 -22.40 -20.08 12.81
N VAL A 464 -22.18 -20.03 14.13
CA VAL A 464 -22.67 -18.96 14.99
C VAL A 464 -21.52 -18.06 15.41
N VAL A 465 -21.68 -16.75 15.24
CA VAL A 465 -20.68 -15.77 15.67
C VAL A 465 -20.77 -15.57 17.19
N VAL A 466 -19.75 -16.02 17.94
CA VAL A 466 -19.76 -16.04 19.41
C VAL A 466 -18.95 -14.91 20.04
N ALA A 467 -17.93 -14.38 19.36
CA ALA A 467 -17.15 -13.26 19.86
C ALA A 467 -16.50 -12.45 18.73
N LYS A 468 -16.10 -11.23 19.05
CA LYS A 468 -15.34 -10.34 18.17
C LYS A 468 -14.11 -9.78 18.87
N GLN A 469 -13.11 -9.39 18.09
CA GLN A 469 -11.95 -8.67 18.59
C GLN A 469 -12.18 -7.16 18.48
N GLU A 470 -12.08 -6.45 19.61
CA GLU A 470 -12.17 -4.99 19.65
C GLU A 470 -10.80 -4.42 20.02
N LEU A 471 -10.40 -3.34 19.35
CA LEU A 471 -9.17 -2.62 19.70
C LEU A 471 -9.25 -2.11 21.15
N VAL A 472 -8.19 -2.33 21.91
CA VAL A 472 -8.01 -1.74 23.26
C VAL A 472 -8.09 -0.22 23.15
N GLU A 473 -8.97 0.42 23.94
CA GLU A 473 -9.27 1.85 23.78
C GLU A 473 -8.16 2.76 24.29
N ASN A 474 -7.49 2.37 25.37
CA ASN A 474 -6.39 3.15 25.93
C ASN A 474 -5.15 3.02 25.03
N MET A 475 -4.85 4.09 24.27
CA MET A 475 -3.71 4.11 23.35
C MET A 475 -2.33 3.97 24.04
N ALA A 476 -2.25 4.21 25.35
CA ALA A 476 -1.06 4.02 26.15
C ALA A 476 -0.94 2.62 26.78
N ASP A 477 -1.90 1.73 26.56
CA ASP A 477 -1.87 0.37 27.11
C ASP A 477 -0.62 -0.38 26.65
N LYS A 478 0.07 -1.02 27.61
CA LYS A 478 1.35 -1.72 27.39
C LYS A 478 1.24 -2.91 26.44
N ARG A 479 0.02 -3.43 26.19
CA ARG A 479 -0.23 -4.51 25.23
C ARG A 479 -0.10 -4.05 23.78
N HIS A 480 -0.34 -2.77 23.48
CA HIS A 480 -0.09 -2.25 22.13
C HIS A 480 1.40 -2.32 21.82
N GLY A 481 1.80 -2.52 20.56
CA GLY A 481 3.19 -2.42 20.13
C GLY A 481 3.74 -0.99 20.24
N ALA A 482 5.08 -0.88 20.26
CA ALA A 482 5.79 0.39 20.35
C ALA A 482 5.36 1.40 19.27
N LEU A 483 5.18 1.00 18.01
CA LEU A 483 4.80 1.94 16.96
C LEU A 483 3.45 2.61 17.24
N TRP A 484 2.44 1.83 17.67
CA TRP A 484 1.11 2.35 18.00
C TRP A 484 1.17 3.38 19.13
N ARG A 485 1.83 3.02 20.24
CA ARG A 485 2.01 3.90 21.40
C ARG A 485 2.82 5.14 21.03
N PHE A 486 3.83 5.00 20.18
CA PHE A 486 4.66 6.10 19.70
C PHE A 486 3.87 7.10 18.86
N CYS A 487 3.05 6.63 17.89
CA CYS A 487 2.18 7.51 17.12
C CYS A 487 1.18 8.25 18.02
N ALA A 488 0.63 7.60 19.03
CA ALA A 488 -0.23 8.24 20.02
C ALA A 488 0.52 9.29 20.86
N ALA A 489 1.77 9.02 21.24
CA ALA A 489 2.64 9.98 21.93
C ALA A 489 2.94 11.20 21.05
N ILE A 490 3.29 11.00 19.77
CA ILE A 490 3.52 12.09 18.81
C ILE A 490 2.25 12.90 18.62
N LYS A 491 1.07 12.26 18.47
CA LYS A 491 -0.19 13.01 18.37
C LYS A 491 -0.47 13.83 19.62
N SER A 492 -0.22 13.27 20.81
CA SER A 492 -0.41 13.97 22.09
C SER A 492 0.55 15.15 22.25
N LEU A 493 1.81 14.99 21.79
CA LEU A 493 2.80 16.07 21.72
C LEU A 493 2.32 17.18 20.77
N GLN A 494 1.82 16.82 19.59
CA GLN A 494 1.28 17.77 18.62
C GLN A 494 0.06 18.52 19.16
N ASP A 495 -0.87 17.83 19.81
CA ASP A 495 -2.04 18.47 20.41
C ASP A 495 -1.60 19.43 21.52
N SER A 496 -0.66 19.02 22.36
CA SER A 496 -0.09 19.88 23.40
C SER A 496 0.60 21.13 22.83
N PHE A 497 1.27 20.99 21.68
CA PHE A 497 1.84 22.12 20.95
C PHE A 497 0.76 23.02 20.35
N VAL A 498 -0.27 22.48 19.72
CA VAL A 498 -1.37 23.27 19.13
C VAL A 498 -2.11 24.05 20.21
N TYR A 499 -2.51 23.39 21.30
CA TYR A 499 -3.24 24.00 22.40
C TYR A 499 -2.37 24.92 23.27
N GLY A 500 -1.05 24.87 23.14
CA GLY A 500 -0.14 25.88 23.72
C GLY A 500 -0.21 27.25 23.04
N ASN A 501 -0.69 27.33 21.80
CA ASN A 501 -0.89 28.60 21.08
C ASN A 501 -2.39 28.98 20.94
N ALA A 502 -3.30 28.02 21.16
CA ALA A 502 -4.72 28.27 21.03
C ALA A 502 -5.28 29.11 22.19
N GLN A 503 -6.02 30.18 21.87
CA GLN A 503 -6.82 30.92 22.85
C GLN A 503 -8.21 30.26 22.95
N VAL A 504 -8.32 29.21 23.76
CA VAL A 504 -9.56 28.45 23.94
C VAL A 504 -10.21 28.71 25.30
N GLU A 505 -11.54 28.87 25.32
CA GLU A 505 -12.31 28.96 26.57
C GLU A 505 -12.34 27.62 27.32
N ARG A 506 -12.25 26.52 26.58
CA ARG A 506 -12.21 25.15 27.11
C ARG A 506 -11.30 24.27 26.26
N TYR A 507 -10.37 23.58 26.91
CA TYR A 507 -9.56 22.54 26.29
C TYR A 507 -10.39 21.28 26.03
N PRO A 508 -10.09 20.52 24.95
CA PRO A 508 -10.80 19.28 24.67
C PRO A 508 -10.47 18.22 25.73
N ASP A 509 -11.40 17.28 25.93
CA ASP A 509 -11.29 16.28 26.99
C ASP A 509 -10.16 15.25 26.72
N ASN A 510 -9.74 15.10 25.47
CA ASN A 510 -8.64 14.21 25.06
C ASN A 510 -7.24 14.85 25.20
N LEU A 511 -7.13 16.13 25.57
CA LEU A 511 -5.83 16.74 25.84
C LEU A 511 -5.27 16.16 27.13
N LEU A 512 -4.02 15.68 27.08
CA LEU A 512 -3.34 15.16 28.27
C LEU A 512 -3.29 16.20 29.38
N ARG A 513 -3.42 15.73 30.61
CA ARG A 513 -3.35 16.55 31.81
C ARG A 513 -2.22 16.05 32.70
N PHE A 514 -1.62 16.95 33.45
CA PHE A 514 -0.53 16.60 34.34
C PHE A 514 -0.69 17.19 35.74
N GLN A 515 0.00 16.57 36.69
CA GLN A 515 0.29 17.13 38.00
C GLN A 515 1.81 17.21 38.17
N GLU A 516 2.26 18.20 38.91
CA GLU A 516 3.67 18.41 39.24
C GLU A 516 3.85 18.08 40.72
N ASP A 517 4.80 17.19 41.03
CA ASP A 517 5.15 16.86 42.40
C ASP A 517 6.03 17.96 43.05
N ALA A 518 6.37 17.78 44.33
CA ALA A 518 7.18 18.75 45.07
C ALA A 518 8.63 18.87 44.56
N ASP A 519 9.10 17.86 43.82
CA ASP A 519 10.45 17.78 43.26
C ASP A 519 10.51 18.31 41.81
N GLY A 520 9.37 18.73 41.25
CA GLY A 520 9.24 19.26 39.89
C GLY A 520 9.08 18.18 38.82
N ASN A 521 8.83 16.92 39.19
CA ASN A 521 8.52 15.87 38.23
C ASN A 521 7.07 15.98 37.77
N ILE A 522 6.88 15.75 36.48
CA ILE A 522 5.58 15.85 35.82
C ILE A 522 5.04 14.44 35.59
N GLU A 523 3.84 14.17 36.12
CA GLU A 523 3.11 12.92 35.89
C GLU A 523 1.79 13.19 35.16
N ILE A 524 1.49 12.36 34.16
CA ILE A 524 0.24 12.44 33.40
C ILE A 524 -0.90 11.83 34.23
N VAL A 525 -1.99 12.59 34.40
CA VAL A 525 -3.19 12.15 35.12
C VAL A 525 -4.37 11.99 34.17
N THR A 526 -5.08 10.88 34.29
CA THR A 526 -6.17 10.49 33.38
C THR A 526 -7.56 10.93 33.86
N GLU A 527 -7.75 11.29 35.15
CA GLU A 527 -9.06 11.56 35.76
C GLU A 527 -9.41 13.05 35.90
N GLY A 528 -9.07 13.89 34.91
CA GLY A 528 -9.60 15.27 34.77
C GLY A 528 -9.20 16.30 35.84
N SER A 529 -8.50 15.91 36.90
CA SER A 529 -8.09 16.75 38.02
C SER A 529 -6.76 17.51 37.81
N GLY A 530 -6.05 17.24 36.72
CA GLY A 530 -4.76 17.86 36.40
C GLY A 530 -4.85 19.13 35.54
N GLN A 531 -3.72 19.84 35.46
CA GLN A 531 -3.54 20.98 34.57
C GLN A 531 -3.42 20.49 33.11
N PRO A 532 -3.98 21.21 32.12
CA PRO A 532 -3.80 20.85 30.71
C PRO A 532 -2.32 20.90 30.32
N LEU A 533 -1.83 19.84 29.68
CA LEU A 533 -0.46 19.79 29.19
C LEU A 533 -0.37 20.57 27.88
N THR A 534 0.37 21.68 27.92
CA THR A 534 0.67 22.49 26.73
C THR A 534 2.17 22.68 26.57
N LEU A 535 2.62 22.76 25.31
CA LEU A 535 4.02 22.96 24.94
C LEU A 535 4.21 24.35 24.31
N SER A 536 5.36 24.95 24.58
CA SER A 536 5.66 26.32 24.19
C SER A 536 6.24 26.39 22.78
N THR A 537 7.16 25.49 22.46
CA THR A 537 8.01 25.56 21.25
C THR A 537 8.23 24.21 20.58
N SER A 538 8.05 23.10 21.29
CA SER A 538 8.46 21.78 20.81
C SER A 538 7.38 21.08 19.99
N THR A 539 7.73 20.64 18.78
CA THR A 539 6.89 19.89 17.83
C THR A 539 7.74 18.84 17.10
N VAL A 540 7.10 17.87 16.46
CA VAL A 540 7.73 16.85 15.57
C VAL A 540 7.04 16.85 14.20
N THR A 541 7.77 17.24 13.15
CA THR A 541 7.25 17.26 11.78
C THR A 541 7.03 15.84 11.22
N LEU A 542 6.18 15.70 10.20
CA LEU A 542 6.02 14.42 9.49
C LEU A 542 7.31 13.95 8.80
N GLY A 543 8.16 14.89 8.36
CA GLY A 543 9.47 14.57 7.79
C GLY A 543 10.44 14.01 8.81
N GLU A 544 10.48 14.59 10.01
CA GLU A 544 11.27 14.04 11.13
C GLU A 544 10.76 12.66 11.54
N LEU A 545 9.44 12.47 11.66
CA LEU A 545 8.84 11.18 11.94
C LEU A 545 9.27 10.13 10.89
N SER A 546 9.11 10.44 9.60
CA SER A 546 9.54 9.54 8.52
C SER A 546 11.04 9.24 8.59
N SER A 547 11.88 10.25 8.85
CA SER A 547 13.33 10.07 8.98
C SER A 547 13.70 9.16 10.15
N TRP A 548 13.02 9.29 11.30
CA TRP A 548 13.26 8.42 12.44
C TRP A 548 12.90 6.97 12.11
N LEU A 549 11.77 6.75 11.43
CA LEU A 549 11.31 5.41 11.07
C LEU A 549 12.21 4.76 10.02
N LYS A 550 12.50 5.45 8.91
CA LYS A 550 13.43 4.97 7.87
C LYS A 550 14.83 4.67 8.43
N GLY A 551 15.30 5.50 9.37
CA GLY A 551 16.60 5.31 10.00
C GLY A 551 16.75 4.00 10.78
N PHE A 552 15.65 3.34 11.17
CA PHE A 552 15.73 2.00 11.78
C PHE A 552 16.26 0.96 10.78
N ASN A 553 15.84 1.03 9.52
CA ASN A 553 16.27 0.09 8.49
C ASN A 553 17.78 0.23 8.21
N GLU A 554 18.33 1.44 8.33
CA GLU A 554 19.76 1.73 8.12
C GLU A 554 20.62 1.58 9.37
N ARG A 555 20.03 1.29 10.54
CA ARG A 555 20.67 1.45 11.85
C ARG A 555 21.99 0.66 11.99
N ARG A 556 22.04 -0.52 11.38
CA ARG A 556 23.20 -1.43 11.43
C ARG A 556 24.36 -1.00 10.55
N GLN A 557 24.10 -0.16 9.55
CA GLN A 557 25.12 0.35 8.63
C GLN A 557 25.90 1.54 9.24
N LYS A 558 25.41 2.14 10.33
CA LYS A 558 26.07 3.27 10.98
C LYS A 558 27.33 2.79 11.72
N GLU A 559 28.41 3.59 11.69
CA GLU A 559 29.67 3.23 12.36
C GLU A 559 29.57 3.27 13.88
N ALA A 560 28.85 4.25 14.42
CA ALA A 560 28.73 4.46 15.86
C ALA A 560 27.81 3.42 16.51
N GLU A 561 28.30 2.79 17.58
CA GLU A 561 27.66 1.67 18.28
C GLU A 561 26.28 2.03 18.85
N GLU A 562 26.09 3.27 19.29
CA GLU A 562 24.83 3.79 19.82
C GLU A 562 23.65 3.74 18.83
N PHE A 563 23.92 3.68 17.52
CA PHE A 563 22.88 3.52 16.50
C PHE A 563 22.54 2.04 16.22
N ARG A 564 23.40 1.09 16.61
CA ARG A 564 23.27 -0.34 16.30
C ARG A 564 22.43 -1.07 17.35
N VAL A 565 21.21 -0.59 17.56
CA VAL A 565 20.25 -1.20 18.48
C VAL A 565 19.54 -2.39 17.84
N GLU A 566 19.11 -3.34 18.67
CA GLU A 566 18.48 -4.57 18.21
C GLU A 566 16.98 -4.35 17.96
N THR A 567 16.29 -3.74 18.92
CA THR A 567 14.83 -3.58 18.91
C THR A 567 14.38 -2.23 18.38
N PHE A 568 13.16 -2.17 17.84
CA PHE A 568 12.56 -0.92 17.40
C PHE A 568 12.26 0.02 18.58
N THR A 569 11.88 -0.54 19.72
CA THR A 569 11.65 0.22 20.97
C THR A 569 12.91 0.95 21.44
N GLU A 570 14.07 0.29 21.43
CA GLU A 570 15.36 0.92 21.76
C GLU A 570 15.71 2.05 20.79
N TRP A 571 15.46 1.84 19.50
CA TRP A 571 15.69 2.87 18.49
C TRP A 571 14.82 4.12 18.71
N LEU A 572 13.53 3.91 18.98
CA LEU A 572 12.64 5.02 19.31
C LEU A 572 13.08 5.73 20.59
N ASN A 573 13.48 5.01 21.63
CA ASN A 573 14.03 5.62 22.85
C ASN A 573 15.29 6.45 22.59
N PHE A 574 16.19 5.97 21.74
CA PHE A 574 17.37 6.71 21.31
C PHE A 574 16.97 8.04 20.62
N LYS A 575 16.02 7.99 19.68
CA LYS A 575 15.53 9.19 18.98
C LYS A 575 14.79 10.15 19.90
N ILE A 576 13.94 9.64 20.78
CA ILE A 576 13.23 10.41 21.80
C ILE A 576 14.23 11.13 22.71
N ASN A 577 15.28 10.44 23.21
CA ASN A 577 16.31 11.06 24.03
C ASN A 577 17.09 12.13 23.29
N THR A 578 17.44 11.90 22.02
CA THR A 578 18.10 12.91 21.18
C THR A 578 17.22 14.15 21.02
N TYR A 579 15.93 13.95 20.76
CA TYR A 579 14.95 15.02 20.64
C TYR A 579 14.79 15.81 21.95
N ILE A 580 14.62 15.13 23.09
CA ILE A 580 14.50 15.77 24.42
C ILE A 580 15.76 16.58 24.76
N ASN A 581 16.95 16.09 24.38
CA ASN A 581 18.20 16.81 24.63
C ASN A 581 18.25 18.14 23.85
N GLN A 582 17.66 18.17 22.65
CA GLN A 582 17.58 19.34 21.78
C GLN A 582 16.39 20.27 22.11
N ALA A 583 15.36 19.77 22.79
CA ALA A 583 14.18 20.54 23.15
C ALA A 583 14.48 21.69 24.12
N ASP A 584 13.56 22.67 24.19
CA ASP A 584 13.70 23.80 25.11
C ASP A 584 13.49 23.40 26.57
N LYS A 585 14.25 24.01 27.49
CA LYS A 585 14.19 23.70 28.94
C LYS A 585 12.77 23.76 29.52
N SER A 586 11.91 24.64 29.02
CA SER A 586 10.52 24.80 29.47
C SER A 586 9.62 23.63 29.10
N ASP A 587 9.95 22.90 28.04
CA ASP A 587 9.12 21.83 27.49
C ASP A 587 9.72 20.44 27.81
N LYS A 588 11.01 20.34 28.14
CA LYS A 588 11.73 19.07 28.37
C LYS A 588 11.02 18.09 29.30
N GLU A 589 10.64 18.50 30.51
CA GLU A 589 10.01 17.60 31.48
C GLU A 589 8.58 17.21 31.07
N LYS A 590 7.86 18.11 30.36
CA LYS A 590 6.54 17.78 29.79
C LYS A 590 6.65 16.75 28.68
N ILE A 591 7.63 16.91 27.78
CA ILE A 591 7.89 15.95 26.70
C ILE A 591 8.28 14.58 27.27
N LYS A 592 9.16 14.55 28.28
CA LYS A 592 9.49 13.31 29.01
C LYS A 592 8.25 12.66 29.60
N ALA A 593 7.39 13.42 30.26
CA ALA A 593 6.14 12.91 30.85
C ALA A 593 5.20 12.31 29.79
N ILE A 594 5.06 12.95 28.62
CA ILE A 594 4.29 12.38 27.50
C ILE A 594 4.85 11.02 27.09
N PHE A 595 6.16 10.93 26.80
CA PHE A 595 6.74 9.68 26.33
C PHE A 595 6.73 8.57 27.39
N ARG A 596 6.96 8.90 28.67
CA ARG A 596 6.81 7.95 29.79
C ARG A 596 5.40 7.39 29.87
N HIS A 597 4.38 8.24 29.77
CA HIS A 597 2.98 7.82 29.80
C HIS A 597 2.66 6.76 28.73
N PHE A 598 3.28 6.85 27.55
CA PHE A 598 3.12 5.87 26.47
C PHE A 598 4.13 4.69 26.52
N GLY A 599 4.85 4.53 27.63
CA GLY A 599 5.75 3.40 27.88
C GLY A 599 7.07 3.48 27.12
N PHE A 600 7.69 4.66 27.09
CA PHE A 600 9.06 4.91 26.60
C PHE A 600 9.96 5.42 27.73
N LEU A 601 11.26 5.53 27.45
CA LEU A 601 12.31 5.96 28.37
C LEU A 601 12.54 4.96 29.52
N ASP A 602 12.47 5.41 30.76
CA ASP A 602 12.62 4.61 31.97
C ASP A 602 11.43 3.68 32.25
N GLU A 603 10.27 3.91 31.62
CA GLU A 603 9.11 3.02 31.67
C GLU A 603 8.94 2.17 30.41
N SER A 604 10.04 1.96 29.68
CA SER A 604 10.03 1.24 28.40
C SER A 604 9.37 -0.13 28.52
N VAL A 605 8.34 -0.34 27.69
CA VAL A 605 7.72 -1.66 27.53
C VAL A 605 8.56 -2.45 26.54
N ILE A 606 9.42 -3.33 27.07
CA ILE A 606 10.23 -4.25 26.27
C ILE A 606 9.38 -5.49 25.97
N VAL A 607 9.22 -5.78 24.68
CA VAL A 607 8.47 -6.95 24.23
C VAL A 607 9.47 -8.05 23.88
N ASP A 608 9.17 -9.29 24.28
CA ASP A 608 10.00 -10.44 23.91
C ASP A 608 9.81 -10.74 22.42
N ILE A 609 10.89 -10.53 21.65
CA ILE A 609 10.95 -10.78 20.20
C ILE A 609 11.80 -12.00 19.86
N SER A 610 12.18 -12.84 20.84
CA SER A 610 13.05 -14.00 20.62
C SER A 610 12.47 -15.02 19.63
N GLN A 611 11.14 -15.08 19.51
CA GLN A 611 10.41 -15.94 18.58
C GLN A 611 9.78 -15.16 17.41
N ALA A 612 10.16 -13.89 17.24
CA ALA A 612 9.64 -13.08 16.16
C ALA A 612 10.08 -13.62 14.79
N LYS A 613 9.22 -13.43 13.79
CA LYS A 613 9.43 -13.87 12.41
C LYS A 613 9.26 -12.70 11.45
N PRO A 614 9.82 -12.76 10.23
CA PRO A 614 9.50 -11.80 9.18
C PRO A 614 7.99 -11.76 8.91
N LEU A 615 7.48 -10.57 8.62
CA LEU A 615 6.05 -10.35 8.37
C LEU A 615 5.67 -10.73 6.94
N THR A 616 4.54 -11.41 6.76
CA THR A 616 3.94 -11.57 5.43
C THR A 616 3.17 -10.31 5.01
N PRO A 617 2.91 -10.09 3.70
CA PRO A 617 2.05 -9.00 3.23
C PRO A 617 0.71 -8.92 3.95
N LYS A 618 0.07 -10.07 4.18
CA LYS A 618 -1.17 -10.16 4.94
C LYS A 618 -1.01 -9.69 6.38
N GLU A 619 0.05 -10.13 7.06
CA GLU A 619 0.33 -9.73 8.44
C GLU A 619 0.59 -8.22 8.55
N ILE A 620 1.29 -7.62 7.58
CA ILE A 620 1.48 -6.16 7.48
C ILE A 620 0.13 -5.44 7.30
N GLY A 621 -0.71 -5.94 6.40
CA GLY A 621 -2.06 -5.42 6.18
C GLY A 621 -2.88 -5.38 7.47
N TYR A 622 -2.85 -6.48 8.21
CA TYR A 622 -3.48 -6.60 9.52
C TYR A 622 -2.91 -5.69 10.61
N LEU A 623 -1.82 -4.96 10.40
CA LEU A 623 -1.35 -3.99 11.39
C LEU A 623 -2.32 -2.80 11.50
N SER A 624 -2.96 -2.37 10.40
CA SER A 624 -3.92 -1.26 10.45
C SER A 624 -5.22 -1.68 11.15
N PRO A 625 -5.71 -0.92 12.15
CA PRO A 625 -7.02 -1.13 12.74
C PRO A 625 -8.20 -0.93 11.78
N ARG A 626 -7.99 -0.36 10.60
CA ARG A 626 -9.05 -0.27 9.58
C ARG A 626 -9.47 -1.64 9.04
N VAL A 627 -8.56 -2.62 9.10
CA VAL A 627 -8.84 -3.98 8.64
C VAL A 627 -9.72 -4.68 9.69
N PRO A 628 -10.93 -5.12 9.33
CA PRO A 628 -11.79 -5.88 10.24
C PRO A 628 -11.09 -7.14 10.73
N ARG A 629 -11.29 -7.48 12.01
CA ARG A 629 -10.75 -8.71 12.59
C ARG A 629 -11.70 -9.88 12.34
N PRO A 630 -11.17 -11.09 12.12
CA PRO A 630 -12.01 -12.26 11.96
C PRO A 630 -12.83 -12.49 13.24
N VAL A 631 -14.13 -12.72 13.07
CA VAL A 631 -15.00 -13.07 14.19
C VAL A 631 -14.74 -14.51 14.63
N ILE A 632 -14.93 -14.76 15.93
CA ILE A 632 -14.81 -16.10 16.49
C ILE A 632 -16.15 -16.80 16.29
N ILE A 633 -16.10 -17.93 15.60
CA ILE A 633 -17.28 -18.73 15.24
C ILE A 633 -17.31 -20.04 16.01
N GLU A 634 -18.51 -20.45 16.41
CA GLU A 634 -18.81 -21.79 16.90
C GLU A 634 -19.47 -22.56 15.75
N LYS A 635 -18.82 -23.65 15.33
CA LYS A 635 -19.35 -24.51 14.28
C LYS A 635 -20.59 -25.24 14.81
N PRO A 636 -21.62 -25.48 13.98
CA PRO A 636 -22.79 -26.22 14.41
C PRO A 636 -22.36 -27.58 14.96
N THR A 637 -22.83 -27.90 16.17
CA THR A 637 -22.60 -29.21 16.77
C THR A 637 -23.30 -30.22 15.87
N VAL A 638 -22.53 -31.06 15.16
CA VAL A 638 -23.10 -32.20 14.46
C VAL A 638 -23.61 -33.15 15.55
N ILE A 639 -24.88 -33.03 15.91
CA ILE A 639 -25.58 -34.11 16.61
C ILE A 639 -25.61 -35.24 15.59
N LYS A 640 -24.73 -36.23 15.78
CA LYS A 640 -24.91 -37.54 15.15
C LYS A 640 -26.16 -38.13 15.77
N ASP A 641 -27.32 -37.82 15.21
CA ASP A 641 -28.51 -38.59 15.50
C ASP A 641 -28.28 -40.00 14.93
N GLU A 642 -28.00 -40.92 15.83
CA GLU A 642 -28.04 -42.34 15.52
C GLU A 642 -29.47 -42.72 15.12
N LYS A 643 -29.57 -43.19 13.87
CA LYS A 643 -30.68 -43.90 13.23
C LYS A 643 -31.87 -43.05 12.78
N GLU A 644 -31.80 -42.61 11.53
CA GLU A 644 -32.96 -42.70 10.64
C GLU A 644 -32.89 -43.96 9.79
N VAL A 645 -33.95 -44.75 9.87
CA VAL A 645 -34.20 -45.96 9.11
C VAL A 645 -34.30 -45.59 7.63
N GLN A 646 -33.43 -46.16 6.80
CA GLN A 646 -33.56 -46.10 5.35
C GLN A 646 -34.85 -46.80 4.92
N VAL A 647 -35.76 -46.04 4.32
CA VAL A 647 -36.85 -46.59 3.51
C VAL A 647 -36.34 -46.63 2.07
N GLU A 648 -36.12 -47.84 1.55
CA GLU A 648 -35.84 -48.07 0.13
C GLU A 648 -36.98 -47.51 -0.73
N GLN A 649 -36.65 -46.55 -1.61
CA GLN A 649 -37.48 -46.25 -2.78
C GLN A 649 -37.03 -47.12 -3.96
N PRO A 650 -37.95 -47.55 -4.84
CA PRO A 650 -37.63 -48.49 -5.91
C PRO A 650 -36.82 -47.79 -7.02
N LYS A 651 -35.76 -48.47 -7.49
CA LYS A 651 -34.94 -48.05 -8.63
C LYS A 651 -35.75 -48.02 -9.92
N GLU A 652 -35.79 -46.87 -10.60
CA GLU A 652 -36.23 -46.76 -11.99
C GLU A 652 -35.27 -47.52 -12.92
N VAL A 653 -35.83 -48.33 -13.82
CA VAL A 653 -35.11 -49.02 -14.88
C VAL A 653 -35.02 -48.08 -16.09
N LYS A 654 -33.82 -47.61 -16.42
CA LYS A 654 -33.53 -46.91 -17.68
C LYS A 654 -33.03 -47.92 -18.73
N GLU A 655 -33.59 -47.89 -19.94
CA GLU A 655 -33.10 -48.65 -21.09
C GLU A 655 -31.81 -48.01 -21.63
N TYR A 656 -30.79 -48.81 -21.99
CA TYR A 656 -29.50 -48.34 -22.52
C TYR A 656 -29.22 -49.00 -23.88
N GLU A 657 -28.63 -48.26 -24.82
CA GLU A 657 -28.16 -48.80 -26.10
C GLU A 657 -26.82 -49.55 -25.94
N THR A 658 -26.69 -50.72 -26.56
CA THR A 658 -25.47 -51.53 -26.62
C THR A 658 -24.91 -51.53 -28.04
N LYS A 659 -23.58 -51.37 -28.19
CA LYS A 659 -22.87 -51.31 -29.48
C LYS A 659 -21.62 -52.20 -29.44
N GLU A 660 -21.36 -52.93 -30.51
CA GLU A 660 -20.11 -53.69 -30.68
C GLU A 660 -19.03 -52.76 -31.28
N VAL A 661 -17.85 -52.68 -30.66
CA VAL A 661 -16.74 -51.81 -31.07
C VAL A 661 -15.45 -52.61 -31.25
N LEU A 662 -14.58 -52.15 -32.17
CA LEU A 662 -13.27 -52.74 -32.44
C LEU A 662 -12.19 -52.04 -31.62
N LEU A 663 -11.45 -52.81 -30.83
CA LEU A 663 -10.35 -52.32 -30.02
C LEU A 663 -9.05 -52.17 -30.83
N GLU A 664 -8.12 -51.33 -30.36
CA GLU A 664 -6.78 -51.17 -30.97
C GLU A 664 -6.00 -52.49 -31.11
N ASN A 665 -6.27 -53.48 -30.26
CA ASN A 665 -5.63 -54.80 -30.30
C ASN A 665 -6.28 -55.78 -31.30
N GLY A 666 -7.35 -55.37 -31.99
CA GLY A 666 -8.08 -56.16 -32.98
C GLY A 666 -9.29 -56.96 -32.45
N ASP A 667 -9.55 -56.92 -31.15
CA ASP A 667 -10.69 -57.63 -30.52
C ASP A 667 -11.99 -56.82 -30.66
N ARG A 668 -13.13 -57.53 -30.72
CA ARG A 668 -14.46 -56.90 -30.68
C ARG A 668 -15.08 -57.04 -29.30
N VAL A 669 -15.55 -55.94 -28.75
CA VAL A 669 -16.21 -55.91 -27.44
C VAL A 669 -17.57 -55.22 -27.51
N LEU A 670 -18.52 -55.75 -26.75
CA LEU A 670 -19.82 -55.12 -26.54
C LEU A 670 -19.69 -54.06 -25.44
N ILE A 671 -19.93 -52.81 -25.83
CA ILE A 671 -20.02 -51.69 -24.90
C ILE A 671 -21.47 -51.28 -24.71
N LYS A 672 -21.79 -50.90 -23.48
CA LYS A 672 -23.05 -50.23 -23.16
C LYS A 672 -22.79 -48.74 -23.06
N THR A 673 -23.54 -47.97 -23.83
CA THR A 673 -23.45 -46.52 -23.83
C THR A 673 -24.19 -46.02 -22.59
N ARG A 674 -23.46 -45.95 -21.48
CA ARG A 674 -23.90 -45.42 -20.20
C ARG A 674 -22.80 -44.58 -19.58
N GLU A 675 -23.20 -43.74 -18.63
CA GLU A 675 -22.29 -42.94 -17.84
C GLU A 675 -21.39 -43.86 -16.98
N PHE A 676 -20.14 -43.46 -16.80
CA PHE A 676 -19.21 -44.11 -15.88
C PHE A 676 -18.99 -43.23 -14.67
N THR A 677 -19.03 -43.83 -13.49
CA THR A 677 -18.97 -43.10 -12.23
C THR A 677 -17.65 -43.41 -11.54
N ILE A 678 -16.75 -42.41 -11.48
CA ILE A 678 -15.50 -42.50 -10.72
C ILE A 678 -15.82 -42.09 -9.29
N GLU A 679 -16.03 -43.05 -8.40
CA GLU A 679 -16.49 -42.88 -6.99
C GLU A 679 -15.70 -41.81 -6.18
N GLN A 680 -14.45 -41.52 -6.56
CA GLN A 680 -13.60 -40.50 -5.95
C GLN A 680 -13.00 -39.52 -6.98
N GLY A 681 -13.75 -39.18 -8.04
CA GLY A 681 -13.23 -38.44 -9.18
C GLY A 681 -13.21 -36.92 -8.99
N LEU A 682 -14.38 -36.28 -8.91
CA LEU A 682 -14.47 -34.83 -8.89
C LEU A 682 -14.62 -34.36 -7.46
N PHE A 683 -13.82 -33.38 -7.07
CA PHE A 683 -14.04 -32.74 -5.78
C PHE A 683 -15.31 -31.90 -5.85
N ASP A 684 -16.39 -32.35 -5.20
CA ASP A 684 -17.66 -31.63 -5.19
C ASP A 684 -17.57 -30.46 -4.24
N ILE A 685 -17.67 -29.28 -4.83
CA ILE A 685 -17.62 -28.02 -4.11
C ILE A 685 -18.79 -27.91 -3.12
N GLN A 686 -19.94 -28.53 -3.41
CA GLN A 686 -21.12 -28.56 -2.54
C GLN A 686 -21.02 -29.62 -1.43
N ALA A 687 -20.50 -30.81 -1.72
CA ALA A 687 -20.41 -31.91 -0.74
C ALA A 687 -19.11 -31.90 0.09
N LYS A 688 -18.08 -31.16 -0.32
CA LYS A 688 -16.75 -31.09 0.32
C LYS A 688 -16.05 -32.44 0.48
N THR A 689 -16.38 -33.37 -0.39
CA THR A 689 -15.74 -34.68 -0.51
C THR A 689 -15.46 -34.90 -1.99
N LEU A 690 -14.54 -35.83 -2.29
CA LEU A 690 -14.54 -36.41 -3.62
C LEU A 690 -15.92 -37.04 -3.79
N VAL A 691 -16.71 -36.50 -4.72
CA VAL A 691 -17.96 -37.13 -5.13
C VAL A 691 -17.71 -37.94 -6.37
N PRO A 692 -18.62 -38.87 -6.65
CA PRO A 692 -18.51 -39.64 -7.86
C PRO A 692 -18.55 -38.74 -9.11
N LEU A 693 -17.46 -38.68 -9.88
CA LEU A 693 -17.44 -38.01 -11.18
C LEU A 693 -18.21 -38.86 -12.18
N VAL A 694 -19.33 -38.33 -12.67
CA VAL A 694 -20.12 -38.96 -13.73
C VAL A 694 -19.55 -38.53 -15.07
N VAL A 695 -18.79 -39.42 -15.70
CA VAL A 695 -18.24 -39.23 -17.04
C VAL A 695 -19.31 -39.61 -18.06
N VAL A 696 -19.79 -38.62 -18.80
CA VAL A 696 -20.80 -38.78 -19.85
C VAL A 696 -20.12 -39.02 -21.21
N GLN A 697 -20.84 -39.68 -22.13
CA GLN A 697 -20.34 -39.94 -23.48
C GLN A 697 -19.91 -38.64 -24.18
N GLY A 698 -18.75 -38.66 -24.83
CA GLY A 698 -18.18 -37.51 -25.54
C GLY A 698 -17.29 -36.60 -24.68
N THR A 699 -17.08 -36.91 -23.39
CA THR A 699 -16.11 -36.19 -22.55
C THR A 699 -14.70 -36.34 -23.13
N ASN A 700 -13.99 -35.23 -23.36
CA ASN A 700 -12.63 -35.22 -23.90
C ASN A 700 -11.60 -35.51 -22.81
N LEU A 701 -10.52 -36.21 -23.16
CA LEU A 701 -9.42 -36.52 -22.26
C LEU A 701 -8.11 -36.71 -23.04
N ARG A 702 -6.97 -36.49 -22.40
CA ARG A 702 -5.63 -36.64 -22.99
C ARG A 702 -4.79 -37.65 -22.22
N ILE A 703 -4.37 -38.73 -22.87
CA ILE A 703 -3.52 -39.77 -22.26
C ILE A 703 -2.28 -39.95 -23.14
N ASN A 704 -1.08 -39.86 -22.57
CA ASN A 704 0.20 -40.04 -23.28
C ASN A 704 0.31 -39.21 -24.58
N ASN A 705 -0.09 -37.94 -24.53
CA ASN A 705 -0.10 -36.99 -25.67
C ASN A 705 -1.05 -37.34 -26.84
N LYS A 706 -2.02 -38.22 -26.63
CA LYS A 706 -3.10 -38.49 -27.59
C LYS A 706 -4.45 -38.06 -27.01
N GLU A 707 -5.33 -37.57 -27.87
CA GLU A 707 -6.68 -37.13 -27.52
C GLU A 707 -7.69 -38.24 -27.70
N PHE A 708 -8.56 -38.41 -26.71
CA PHE A 708 -9.62 -39.39 -26.70
C PHE A 708 -10.94 -38.78 -26.25
N SER A 709 -12.04 -39.47 -26.56
CA SER A 709 -13.38 -39.15 -26.07
C SER A 709 -14.03 -40.38 -25.42
N TYR A 710 -14.67 -40.18 -24.27
CA TYR A 710 -15.31 -41.26 -23.54
C TYR A 710 -16.52 -41.85 -24.31
N SER A 711 -16.59 -43.19 -24.42
CA SER A 711 -17.55 -43.88 -25.29
C SER A 711 -18.50 -44.87 -24.60
N GLY A 712 -18.15 -45.39 -23.42
CA GLY A 712 -19.03 -46.30 -22.67
C GLY A 712 -18.27 -47.25 -21.74
N VAL A 713 -18.93 -48.33 -21.33
CA VAL A 713 -18.38 -49.34 -20.40
C VAL A 713 -18.48 -50.73 -21.03
N VAL A 714 -17.46 -51.56 -20.86
CA VAL A 714 -17.51 -52.98 -21.24
C VAL A 714 -18.50 -53.71 -20.34
N GLU A 715 -19.50 -54.38 -20.93
CA GLU A 715 -20.50 -55.16 -20.18
C GLU A 715 -20.56 -56.60 -20.74
N ASP A 716 -19.59 -57.40 -20.31
CA ASP A 716 -19.50 -58.83 -20.61
C ASP A 716 -18.99 -59.53 -19.34
N GLU A 717 -19.87 -60.24 -18.65
CA GLU A 717 -19.56 -60.92 -17.38
C GLU A 717 -18.43 -61.96 -17.50
N ASN A 718 -18.10 -62.40 -18.72
CA ASN A 718 -17.02 -63.35 -18.98
C ASN A 718 -15.70 -62.66 -19.39
N SER A 719 -15.69 -61.33 -19.54
CA SER A 719 -14.50 -60.55 -19.90
C SER A 719 -13.75 -60.07 -18.64
N PRO A 720 -12.40 -60.16 -18.60
CA PRO A 720 -11.62 -59.59 -17.49
C PRO A 720 -11.70 -58.06 -17.40
N TYR A 721 -12.25 -57.41 -18.43
CA TYR A 721 -12.44 -55.96 -18.50
C TYR A 721 -13.88 -55.53 -18.20
N ASN A 722 -14.74 -56.44 -17.75
CA ASN A 722 -16.12 -56.12 -17.39
C ASN A 722 -16.17 -54.96 -16.39
N GLY A 723 -16.95 -53.94 -16.71
CA GLY A 723 -17.06 -52.73 -15.89
C GLY A 723 -15.97 -51.68 -16.11
N GLN A 724 -15.02 -51.87 -17.04
CA GLN A 724 -14.00 -50.85 -17.34
C GLN A 724 -14.46 -49.83 -18.42
N PRO A 725 -14.02 -48.56 -18.32
CA PRO A 725 -14.34 -47.53 -19.28
C PRO A 725 -13.63 -47.72 -20.63
N VAL A 726 -14.33 -47.35 -21.71
CA VAL A 726 -13.82 -47.39 -23.09
C VAL A 726 -13.80 -45.99 -23.66
N VAL A 727 -12.68 -45.63 -24.28
CA VAL A 727 -12.46 -44.34 -24.91
C VAL A 727 -12.17 -44.52 -26.41
N GLN A 728 -12.57 -43.54 -27.22
CA GLN A 728 -12.36 -43.52 -28.66
C GLN A 728 -11.28 -42.49 -28.99
N LEU A 729 -10.30 -42.89 -29.81
CA LEU A 729 -9.26 -41.98 -30.29
C LEU A 729 -9.88 -40.89 -31.20
N ALA A 730 -9.51 -39.63 -31.00
CA ALA A 730 -10.09 -38.52 -31.73
C ALA A 730 -9.86 -38.66 -33.26
N GLY A 731 -10.96 -38.75 -34.02
CA GLY A 731 -10.93 -38.81 -35.49
C GLY A 731 -10.83 -40.21 -36.12
N GLU A 732 -10.78 -41.29 -35.32
CA GLU A 732 -10.69 -42.68 -35.80
C GLU A 732 -11.81 -43.57 -35.20
N GLU A 733 -12.23 -44.64 -35.90
CA GLU A 733 -13.13 -45.68 -35.33
C GLU A 733 -12.34 -46.74 -34.52
N LEU A 734 -11.34 -46.29 -33.75
CA LEU A 734 -10.47 -47.13 -32.93
C LEU A 734 -10.68 -46.82 -31.45
N TYR A 735 -10.87 -47.88 -30.66
CA TYR A 735 -11.26 -47.78 -29.25
C TYR A 735 -10.22 -48.43 -28.34
N GLN A 736 -10.07 -47.88 -27.14
CA GLN A 736 -9.15 -48.37 -26.12
C GLN A 736 -9.89 -48.56 -24.79
N ILE A 737 -9.65 -49.70 -24.13
CA ILE A 737 -10.07 -49.93 -22.75
C ILE A 737 -9.02 -49.29 -21.84
N ILE A 738 -9.46 -48.44 -20.92
CA ILE A 738 -8.59 -47.81 -19.92
C ILE A 738 -9.11 -48.11 -18.51
N ASN A 739 -8.26 -47.99 -17.50
CA ASN A 739 -8.69 -48.07 -16.12
C ASN A 739 -9.27 -46.72 -15.64
N SER A 740 -9.92 -46.71 -14.48
CA SER A 740 -10.54 -45.52 -13.91
C SER A 740 -9.54 -44.42 -13.53
N GLU A 741 -8.31 -44.78 -13.14
CA GLU A 741 -7.28 -43.80 -12.77
C GLU A 741 -6.71 -43.04 -13.99
N ASP A 742 -6.54 -43.73 -15.11
CA ASP A 742 -6.07 -43.13 -16.36
C ASP A 742 -7.15 -42.26 -17.01
N LEU A 743 -8.42 -42.62 -16.83
CA LEU A 743 -9.57 -41.79 -17.23
C LEU A 743 -9.59 -40.49 -16.42
N ASP A 744 -9.45 -40.57 -15.10
CA ASP A 744 -9.44 -39.40 -14.20
C ASP A 744 -8.26 -38.46 -14.49
N LYS A 745 -7.04 -39.01 -14.57
CA LYS A 745 -5.83 -38.25 -14.94
C LYS A 745 -5.96 -37.62 -16.32
N GLY A 746 -6.50 -38.35 -17.30
CA GLY A 746 -6.62 -37.86 -18.67
C GLY A 746 -7.59 -36.68 -18.81
N ILE A 747 -8.68 -36.66 -18.04
CA ILE A 747 -9.62 -35.53 -17.97
C ILE A 747 -8.91 -34.34 -17.30
N PHE A 748 -8.26 -34.56 -16.15
CA PHE A 748 -7.53 -33.50 -15.44
C PHE A 748 -6.39 -32.88 -16.26
N PHE A 749 -5.63 -33.68 -17.02
CA PHE A 749 -4.56 -33.18 -17.88
C PHE A 749 -5.09 -32.31 -19.01
N TYR A 750 -6.23 -32.67 -19.61
CA TYR A 750 -6.90 -31.88 -20.65
C TYR A 750 -7.32 -30.49 -20.10
N ASP A 751 -7.88 -30.45 -18.89
CA ASP A 751 -8.28 -29.20 -18.22
C ASP A 751 -7.08 -28.36 -17.72
N SER A 752 -5.94 -29.00 -17.43
CA SER A 752 -4.72 -28.33 -16.94
C SER A 752 -3.93 -27.54 -18.01
N GLU A 753 -4.20 -27.75 -19.30
CA GLU A 753 -3.58 -26.95 -20.37
C GLU A 753 -4.10 -25.49 -20.38
N GLU A 754 -5.30 -25.21 -19.83
CA GLU A 754 -5.74 -23.83 -19.52
C GLU A 754 -4.92 -23.20 -18.38
N LEU A 755 -4.45 -23.99 -17.42
CA LEU A 755 -3.58 -23.53 -16.33
C LEU A 755 -2.15 -23.23 -16.82
N ILE A 756 -1.66 -23.91 -17.86
CA ILE A 756 -0.37 -23.62 -18.50
C ILE A 756 -0.48 -22.34 -19.32
N ALA A 757 -1.61 -22.08 -19.97
CA ALA A 757 -1.90 -20.78 -20.59
C ALA A 757 -1.95 -19.66 -19.54
N ASP A 758 -2.49 -19.89 -18.35
CA ASP A 758 -2.43 -18.95 -17.22
C ASP A 758 -1.01 -18.77 -16.65
N ILE A 759 -0.14 -19.78 -16.74
CA ILE A 759 1.27 -19.69 -16.35
C ILE A 759 2.10 -18.92 -17.40
N ASP A 760 1.79 -19.06 -18.69
CA ASP A 760 2.38 -18.23 -19.74
C ASP A 760 1.87 -16.78 -19.65
N VAL A 761 0.61 -16.55 -19.26
CA VAL A 761 0.13 -15.20 -18.89
C VAL A 761 0.79 -14.68 -17.61
N MET A 762 1.15 -15.53 -16.64
CA MET A 762 1.98 -15.11 -15.49
C MET A 762 3.43 -14.79 -15.87
N LYS A 763 3.93 -15.37 -16.96
CA LYS A 763 5.24 -15.05 -17.53
C LYS A 763 5.18 -13.70 -18.25
N ASP A 764 4.09 -13.44 -18.97
CA ASP A 764 3.76 -12.14 -19.56
C ASP A 764 3.50 -11.07 -18.48
N ASP A 765 2.95 -11.41 -17.30
CA ASP A 765 2.78 -10.48 -16.17
C ASP A 765 4.10 -10.18 -15.43
N ILE A 766 5.06 -11.12 -15.44
CA ILE A 766 6.44 -10.85 -15.00
C ILE A 766 7.14 -9.95 -16.02
N GLU A 767 6.86 -10.14 -17.32
CA GLU A 767 7.31 -9.24 -18.39
C GLU A 767 6.61 -7.86 -18.33
N GLU A 768 5.33 -7.77 -17.98
CA GLU A 768 4.55 -6.52 -17.83
C GLU A 768 4.96 -5.75 -16.55
N PHE A 769 5.31 -6.47 -15.47
CA PHE A 769 5.95 -5.89 -14.28
C PHE A 769 7.34 -5.33 -14.59
N CYS A 770 8.05 -5.89 -15.59
CA CYS A 770 9.33 -5.38 -16.08
C CYS A 770 9.18 -4.28 -17.16
N GLU A 771 8.06 -4.22 -17.89
CA GLU A 771 7.76 -3.15 -18.86
C GLU A 771 7.30 -1.84 -18.19
N MET A 772 6.69 -1.90 -17.00
CA MET A 772 6.36 -0.68 -16.25
C MET A 772 7.58 0.13 -15.80
N GLU A 773 8.77 -0.49 -15.66
CA GLU A 773 10.03 0.24 -15.41
C GLU A 773 10.63 0.85 -16.69
N LYS A 774 10.24 0.38 -17.89
CA LYS A 774 10.69 0.96 -19.17
C LYS A 774 9.90 2.22 -19.56
N CYS A 775 8.62 2.32 -19.23
CA CYS A 775 7.80 3.49 -19.60
C CYS A 775 8.19 4.79 -18.85
N GLU A 776 8.84 4.73 -17.70
CA GLU A 776 9.32 5.92 -16.99
C GLU A 776 10.70 6.42 -17.49
N VAL A 777 11.48 5.57 -18.18
CA VAL A 777 12.78 5.96 -18.75
C VAL A 777 12.63 6.55 -20.15
N GLU A 778 11.69 6.08 -20.97
CA GLU A 778 11.49 6.63 -22.32
C GLU A 778 10.80 8.01 -22.33
N ALA A 779 9.93 8.31 -21.35
CA ALA A 779 9.32 9.64 -21.21
C ALA A 779 10.31 10.74 -20.81
N GLY A 780 11.49 10.38 -20.30
CA GLY A 780 12.56 11.30 -19.91
C GLY A 780 13.60 11.59 -20.99
N THR A 781 13.60 10.87 -22.13
CA THR A 781 14.68 10.97 -23.13
C THR A 781 14.28 11.51 -24.50
N GLU A 782 12.99 11.76 -24.77
CA GLU A 782 12.57 12.59 -25.90
C GLU A 782 12.38 14.06 -25.50
N LYS A 783 13.50 14.73 -25.23
CA LYS A 783 13.71 16.18 -25.45
C LYS A 783 15.19 16.52 -25.18
N LYS A 784 16.03 16.22 -26.15
CA LYS A 784 17.24 17.01 -26.43
C LYS A 784 17.10 17.66 -27.79
#